data_AF-A0A7W8HNF4-F1
#
_entry.id   AF-A0A7W8HNF4-F1
#
_cell.length_a   1.000
_cell.length_b   1.000
_cell.length_c   1.000
_cell.angle_alpha   90.00
_cell.angle_beta   90.00
_cell.angle_gamma   90.00
#
_symmetry.space_group_name_H-M   'P 1'
#
loop_
_entity.id
_entity.type
_entity.pdbx_description
1 polymer ?
#
loop_
_entity_poly.entity_id
_entity_poly.type
_entity_poly.pdbx_seq_one_letter_code
_entity_poly.pdbx_strand_id
1 'polypeptide(L)'
;MVSTYLSYNLVNRDIKASLNRTASDPVVARQTEYFKENIGKVSSLEEFLDDYQLYSYAMKAHGLEEMTYAKAFMKKVLESDLSDENSFANQLTDERYRNFAASFQFSAQTTDLQTDAQQAELLEKYEASLAEESDTLEAESFYYEAMIDKVTNVSGLVNNSRLMTFVLDAYGIDGTYYTKDHLTQILTSDTSDPDSYVNQLVANGSANAASFLKLAEAFDFNADGSLAGATAQTAAQKEQTVSLYVDEEQTYVTDYYRQRERAYYESKISTITSVDELTSDSRLFNYVRTAFELGSVSASTFKSIVTSDTSDPDSYAATNGGDAWVAIAGKFNFASDGTVESGMTAQGSTQLASTHSGFSTLYDDADEERKDALIDLFKTNISEAENVDDLLSDTTMRLVLQRTFGFEANEFSNSELRKALTSDFTDPNSYANKSKDSRLIEMSKLFNFDSEGNAAVPLQAHNSLTATMIAKQYVINEVRFLEDPEKTEVREAATKKAEVYQEKIQSIDSVSELLANREVVDVVIGAFGLEADDVTDDFLKQIFGSDLSDPKSFVDQQTDSRWAELVASFNFDAEGNLTRETIGTIQQRGETMETVNKYLRQTLEETEGESNEAVRLALYFQRTAPTITDAYGLIADDALMAVFRTTFGFSDEFSNMDVDQQARIIGENLELSDLQDPAKLERLLQRYSAMYDTENATFSDPAISILSGGSGSISADLLFSLAQLKA
;
A
#
# COMPACT_ATOMS: atom_id res chain seq x y z
N MET A 1 30.05 -25.21 -46.99
CA MET A 1 29.68 -24.20 -45.96
C MET A 1 29.02 -24.89 -44.76
N VAL A 2 29.14 -24.36 -43.53
CA VAL A 2 28.31 -24.77 -42.39
C VAL A 2 26.88 -24.25 -42.65
N SER A 3 25.83 -25.05 -42.42
CA SER A 3 24.45 -24.58 -42.67
C SER A 3 24.10 -23.42 -41.73
N THR A 4 23.26 -22.50 -42.19
CA THR A 4 22.83 -21.34 -41.40
C THR A 4 22.20 -21.78 -40.07
N TYR A 5 21.39 -22.85 -40.10
CA TYR A 5 20.78 -23.40 -38.89
C TYR A 5 21.81 -23.88 -37.86
N LEU A 6 22.90 -24.53 -38.31
CA LEU A 6 23.91 -25.04 -37.39
C LEU A 6 24.67 -23.89 -36.73
N SER A 7 25.00 -22.83 -37.47
CA SER A 7 25.62 -21.63 -36.90
C SER A 7 24.69 -20.94 -35.89
N TYR A 8 23.42 -20.72 -36.24
CA TYR A 8 22.41 -20.18 -35.34
C TYR A 8 22.26 -21.04 -34.07
N ASN A 9 22.10 -22.36 -34.22
CA ASN A 9 21.86 -23.27 -33.10
C ASN A 9 23.09 -23.37 -32.17
N LEU A 10 24.32 -23.26 -32.70
CA LEU A 10 25.54 -23.22 -31.88
C LEU A 10 25.54 -22.02 -30.91
N VAL A 11 25.01 -20.89 -31.37
CA VAL A 11 24.87 -19.68 -30.55
C VAL A 11 23.67 -19.81 -29.60
N ASN A 12 22.48 -20.14 -30.14
CA ASN A 12 21.22 -20.15 -29.40
C ASN A 12 21.17 -21.21 -28.29
N ARG A 13 21.71 -22.42 -28.56
CA ARG A 13 21.66 -23.55 -27.60
C ARG A 13 22.35 -23.24 -26.27
N ASP A 14 23.37 -22.38 -26.29
CA ASP A 14 24.03 -21.87 -25.09
C ASP A 14 24.24 -20.36 -25.23
N ILE A 15 23.11 -19.65 -25.36
CA ILE A 15 23.10 -18.20 -25.54
C ILE A 15 23.83 -17.50 -24.41
N LYS A 16 23.76 -18.05 -23.19
CA LYS A 16 24.46 -17.52 -22.02
C LYS A 16 25.98 -17.60 -22.16
N ALA A 17 26.53 -18.74 -22.58
CA ALA A 17 27.96 -18.83 -22.84
C ALA A 17 28.40 -17.92 -24.00
N SER A 18 27.55 -17.73 -25.00
CA SER A 18 27.79 -16.81 -26.12
C SER A 18 27.82 -15.36 -25.65
N LEU A 19 26.82 -14.92 -24.86
CA LEU A 19 26.78 -13.60 -24.25
C LEU A 19 27.95 -13.37 -23.29
N ASN A 20 28.35 -14.36 -22.49
CA ASN A 20 29.53 -14.26 -21.62
C ASN A 20 30.83 -14.08 -22.43
N ARG A 21 30.92 -14.73 -23.59
CA ARG A 21 32.06 -14.54 -24.50
C ARG A 21 32.06 -13.13 -25.08
N THR A 22 30.90 -12.63 -25.53
CA THR A 22 30.73 -11.25 -26.00
C THR A 22 31.09 -10.25 -24.90
N ALA A 23 30.60 -10.45 -23.67
CA ALA A 23 30.90 -9.62 -22.52
C ALA A 23 32.41 -9.62 -22.14
N SER A 24 33.13 -10.70 -22.46
CA SER A 24 34.57 -10.82 -22.21
C SER A 24 35.43 -10.17 -23.29
N ASP A 25 34.85 -9.71 -24.41
CA ASP A 25 35.59 -8.93 -25.39
C ASP A 25 36.10 -7.62 -24.74
N PRO A 26 37.38 -7.25 -24.89
CA PRO A 26 37.95 -6.10 -24.19
C PRO A 26 37.26 -4.75 -24.47
N VAL A 27 36.67 -4.57 -25.67
CA VAL A 27 35.97 -3.35 -26.03
C VAL A 27 34.60 -3.32 -25.38
N VAL A 28 33.85 -4.42 -25.50
CA VAL A 28 32.53 -4.61 -24.89
C VAL A 28 32.60 -4.50 -23.37
N ALA A 29 33.58 -5.16 -22.74
CA ALA A 29 33.79 -5.13 -21.31
C ALA A 29 33.99 -3.70 -20.81
N ARG A 30 34.90 -2.94 -21.45
CA ARG A 30 35.19 -1.55 -21.07
C ARG A 30 34.01 -0.62 -21.29
N GLN A 31 33.25 -0.80 -22.37
CA GLN A 31 32.06 0.00 -22.64
C GLN A 31 30.95 -0.28 -21.62
N THR A 32 30.75 -1.55 -21.27
CA THR A 32 29.78 -1.99 -20.26
C THR A 32 30.18 -1.53 -18.87
N GLU A 33 31.45 -1.62 -18.50
CA GLU A 33 31.99 -1.11 -17.24
C GLU A 33 31.78 0.40 -17.12
N TYR A 34 32.12 1.16 -18.18
CA TYR A 34 31.86 2.60 -18.22
C TYR A 34 30.38 2.93 -18.05
N PHE A 35 29.48 2.19 -18.70
CA PHE A 35 28.04 2.40 -18.55
C PHE A 35 27.61 2.19 -17.10
N LYS A 36 27.94 1.04 -16.50
CA LYS A 36 27.59 0.68 -15.12
C LYS A 36 28.15 1.68 -14.10
N GLU A 37 29.38 2.15 -14.28
CA GLU A 37 30.03 3.07 -13.34
C GLU A 37 29.52 4.51 -13.42
N ASN A 38 28.92 4.92 -14.54
CA ASN A 38 28.61 6.34 -14.78
C ASN A 38 27.12 6.63 -14.96
N ILE A 39 26.29 5.67 -15.39
CA ILE A 39 24.87 5.95 -15.63
C ILE A 39 24.13 6.42 -14.36
N GLY A 40 24.44 5.83 -13.20
CA GLY A 40 23.85 6.24 -11.91
C GLY A 40 24.33 7.60 -11.40
N LYS A 41 25.35 8.20 -12.02
CA LYS A 41 25.84 9.55 -11.68
C LYS A 41 25.12 10.65 -12.46
N VAL A 42 24.44 10.27 -13.55
CA VAL A 42 23.76 11.22 -14.43
C VAL A 42 22.46 11.66 -13.76
N SER A 43 22.27 12.98 -13.62
CA SER A 43 21.09 13.55 -12.97
C SER A 43 20.23 14.40 -13.91
N SER A 44 20.61 14.52 -15.18
CA SER A 44 19.88 15.34 -16.15
C SER A 44 19.93 14.76 -17.55
N LEU A 45 18.92 15.12 -18.34
CA LEU A 45 18.83 14.75 -19.75
C LEU A 45 20.00 15.32 -20.56
N GLU A 46 20.37 16.56 -20.30
CA GLU A 46 21.51 17.21 -20.95
C GLU A 46 22.81 16.46 -20.71
N GLU A 47 23.09 16.08 -19.46
CA GLU A 47 24.28 15.31 -19.10
C GLU A 47 24.31 13.95 -19.80
N PHE A 48 23.17 13.25 -19.84
CA PHE A 48 23.06 11.98 -20.56
C PHE A 48 23.33 12.13 -22.06
N LEU A 49 22.72 13.13 -22.71
CA LEU A 49 22.89 13.36 -24.15
C LEU A 49 24.28 13.88 -24.50
N ASP A 50 24.96 14.56 -23.59
CA ASP A 50 26.32 15.08 -23.78
C ASP A 50 27.40 14.01 -23.58
N ASP A 51 27.18 13.01 -22.72
CA ASP A 51 28.03 11.82 -22.64
C ASP A 51 27.76 10.87 -23.82
N TYR A 52 28.53 11.06 -24.89
CA TYR A 52 28.41 10.23 -26.10
C TYR A 52 28.60 8.73 -25.82
N GLN A 53 29.42 8.34 -24.85
CA GLN A 53 29.68 6.93 -24.57
C GLN A 53 28.48 6.28 -23.87
N LEU A 54 27.85 6.96 -22.90
CA LEU A 54 26.60 6.49 -22.28
C LEU A 54 25.46 6.46 -23.30
N TYR A 55 25.26 7.56 -24.01
CA TYR A 55 24.16 7.70 -24.95
C TYR A 55 24.28 6.71 -26.12
N SER A 56 25.45 6.53 -26.73
CA SER A 56 25.62 5.56 -27.82
C SER A 56 25.47 4.12 -27.36
N TYR A 57 25.93 3.79 -26.14
CA TYR A 57 25.72 2.47 -25.54
C TYR A 57 24.23 2.16 -25.36
N ALA A 58 23.49 3.09 -24.77
CA ALA A 58 22.04 2.98 -24.61
C ALA A 58 21.32 2.87 -25.96
N MET A 59 21.65 3.75 -26.92
CA MET A 59 21.01 3.71 -28.24
C MET A 59 21.25 2.38 -28.93
N LYS A 60 22.46 1.82 -28.84
CA LYS A 60 22.76 0.48 -29.35
C LYS A 60 21.96 -0.62 -28.65
N ALA A 61 21.88 -0.59 -27.31
CA ALA A 61 21.08 -1.56 -26.55
C ALA A 61 19.62 -1.61 -27.06
N HIS A 62 19.05 -0.46 -27.39
CA HIS A 62 17.68 -0.37 -27.89
C HIS A 62 17.55 -0.53 -29.42
N GLY A 63 18.62 -0.91 -30.14
CA GLY A 63 18.60 -1.09 -31.59
C GLY A 63 18.45 0.21 -32.38
N LEU A 64 18.81 1.34 -31.77
CA LEU A 64 18.71 2.71 -32.32
C LEU A 64 20.11 3.28 -32.66
N GLU A 65 21.13 2.44 -32.87
CA GLU A 65 22.52 2.87 -33.11
C GLU A 65 22.66 3.86 -34.29
N GLU A 66 21.94 3.60 -35.38
CA GLU A 66 21.90 4.46 -36.57
C GLU A 66 21.24 5.82 -36.31
N MET A 67 20.46 5.95 -35.22
CA MET A 67 19.76 7.17 -34.83
C MET A 67 20.52 7.98 -33.78
N THR A 68 21.76 7.61 -33.45
CA THR A 68 22.61 8.34 -32.49
C THR A 68 22.85 9.80 -32.88
N TYR A 69 22.75 10.18 -34.16
CA TYR A 69 22.85 11.58 -34.58
C TYR A 69 21.62 12.42 -34.20
N ALA A 70 20.46 11.79 -33.98
CA ALA A 70 19.16 12.45 -33.82
C ALA A 70 18.90 12.96 -32.38
N LYS A 71 19.90 13.56 -31.73
CA LYS A 71 19.82 13.98 -30.31
C LYS A 71 18.62 14.86 -29.98
N ALA A 72 18.23 15.77 -30.87
CA ALA A 72 17.06 16.63 -30.65
C ALA A 72 15.73 15.88 -30.71
N PHE A 73 15.66 14.80 -31.49
CA PHE A 73 14.49 13.91 -31.51
C PHE A 73 14.46 13.08 -30.22
N MET A 74 15.59 12.49 -29.83
CA MET A 74 15.70 11.71 -28.59
C MET A 74 15.45 12.56 -27.34
N LYS A 75 15.83 13.84 -27.34
CA LYS A 75 15.44 14.79 -26.29
C LYS A 75 13.92 14.83 -26.10
N LYS A 76 13.14 14.96 -27.18
CA LYS A 76 11.67 14.95 -27.10
C LYS A 76 11.10 13.61 -26.66
N VAL A 77 11.72 12.50 -27.08
CA VAL A 77 11.34 11.16 -26.64
C VAL A 77 11.52 11.03 -25.12
N LEU A 78 12.67 11.44 -24.60
CA LEU A 78 13.02 11.35 -23.18
C LEU A 78 12.30 12.38 -22.29
N GLU A 79 11.83 13.49 -22.86
CA GLU A 79 10.97 14.49 -22.18
C GLU A 79 9.50 14.06 -22.15
N SER A 80 9.11 12.96 -22.81
CA SER A 80 7.70 12.54 -22.88
C SER A 80 7.23 11.94 -21.57
N ASP A 81 6.05 12.37 -21.12
CA ASP A 81 5.33 11.72 -20.03
C ASP A 81 4.69 10.42 -20.53
N LEU A 82 5.24 9.27 -20.13
CA LEU A 82 4.73 7.96 -20.57
C LEU A 82 3.42 7.56 -19.89
N SER A 83 2.99 8.30 -18.87
CA SER A 83 1.67 8.13 -18.27
C SER A 83 0.56 8.67 -19.18
N ASP A 84 0.79 9.78 -19.89
CA ASP A 84 -0.12 10.39 -20.86
C ASP A 84 -0.10 9.64 -22.20
N GLU A 85 -1.24 9.04 -22.59
CA GLU A 85 -1.40 8.32 -23.86
C GLU A 85 -1.14 9.21 -25.10
N ASN A 86 -1.26 10.53 -24.98
CA ASN A 86 -1.06 11.47 -26.08
C ASN A 86 0.37 12.04 -26.11
N SER A 87 1.26 11.59 -25.24
CA SER A 87 2.65 12.06 -25.23
C SER A 87 3.40 11.70 -26.51
N PHE A 88 4.44 12.47 -26.81
CA PHE A 88 5.17 12.32 -28.08
C PHE A 88 5.69 10.89 -28.28
N ALA A 89 6.31 10.29 -27.25
CA ALA A 89 6.79 8.90 -27.31
C ALA A 89 5.66 7.87 -27.50
N ASN A 90 4.49 8.05 -26.86
CA ASN A 90 3.33 7.15 -27.00
C ASN A 90 2.66 7.24 -28.38
N GLN A 91 2.86 8.35 -29.12
CA GLN A 91 2.35 8.53 -30.48
C GLN A 91 3.28 8.01 -31.57
N LEU A 92 4.50 7.59 -31.24
CA LEU A 92 5.45 7.03 -32.22
C LEU A 92 5.03 5.62 -32.64
N THR A 93 5.11 5.36 -33.94
CA THR A 93 4.85 4.01 -34.49
C THR A 93 5.94 3.01 -34.11
N ASP A 94 7.19 3.47 -33.98
CA ASP A 94 8.31 2.62 -33.58
C ASP A 94 8.42 2.58 -32.06
N GLU A 95 7.99 1.47 -31.47
CA GLU A 95 7.94 1.26 -30.02
C GLU A 95 9.31 1.32 -29.35
N ARG A 96 10.42 1.15 -30.09
CA ARG A 96 11.77 1.20 -29.52
C ARG A 96 12.06 2.55 -28.87
N TYR A 97 11.49 3.64 -29.37
CA TYR A 97 11.63 4.96 -28.75
C TYR A 97 10.88 5.07 -27.42
N ARG A 98 9.66 4.52 -27.36
CA ARG A 98 8.89 4.45 -26.10
C ARG A 98 9.60 3.56 -25.09
N ASN A 99 10.12 2.42 -25.51
CA ASN A 99 10.87 1.49 -24.66
C ASN A 99 12.19 2.11 -24.19
N PHE A 100 12.84 2.92 -25.03
CA PHE A 100 14.00 3.72 -24.64
C PHE A 100 13.60 4.72 -23.54
N ALA A 101 12.57 5.54 -23.76
CA ALA A 101 12.09 6.48 -22.74
C ALA A 101 11.71 5.79 -21.42
N ALA A 102 11.07 4.62 -21.48
CA ALA A 102 10.70 3.86 -20.30
C ALA A 102 11.91 3.40 -19.48
N SER A 103 13.05 3.17 -20.15
CA SER A 103 14.28 2.72 -19.52
C SER A 103 15.07 3.86 -18.89
N PHE A 104 14.79 5.12 -19.24
CA PHE A 104 15.52 6.30 -18.74
C PHE A 104 14.57 7.38 -18.22
N GLN A 105 14.48 7.49 -16.90
CA GLN A 105 13.57 8.37 -16.18
C GLN A 105 14.20 9.75 -15.98
N PHE A 106 13.95 10.68 -16.91
CA PHE A 106 14.41 12.08 -16.80
C PHE A 106 13.34 13.06 -16.31
N SER A 107 12.08 12.62 -16.20
CA SER A 107 11.06 13.39 -15.49
C SER A 107 11.44 13.49 -14.02
N ALA A 108 11.25 14.67 -13.43
CA ALA A 108 11.46 14.85 -12.00
C ALA A 108 10.57 13.85 -11.23
N GLN A 109 11.18 13.06 -10.35
CA GLN A 109 10.42 12.20 -9.46
C GLN A 109 9.58 13.08 -8.53
N THR A 110 8.31 12.71 -8.37
CA THR A 110 7.40 13.43 -7.49
C THR A 110 7.86 13.26 -6.04
N THR A 111 8.13 14.37 -5.37
CA THR A 111 8.32 14.40 -3.92
C THR A 111 6.96 14.43 -3.25
N ASP A 112 6.83 13.73 -2.12
CA ASP A 112 5.57 13.69 -1.39
C ASP A 112 5.83 13.51 0.10
N LEU A 113 5.14 14.24 0.97
CA LEU A 113 5.33 14.12 2.42
C LEU A 113 4.83 12.75 2.92
N GLN A 114 3.73 12.27 2.34
CA GLN A 114 3.19 10.93 2.57
C GLN A 114 2.51 10.47 1.29
N THR A 115 2.83 9.27 0.83
CA THR A 115 2.05 8.61 -0.22
C THR A 115 0.64 8.29 0.28
N ASP A 116 -0.31 8.06 -0.64
CA ASP A 116 -1.66 7.63 -0.30
C ASP A 116 -1.67 6.39 0.61
N ALA A 117 -0.77 5.43 0.36
CA ALA A 117 -0.62 4.22 1.16
C ALA A 117 -0.12 4.53 2.59
N GLN A 118 0.89 5.38 2.73
CA GLN A 118 1.40 5.81 4.04
C GLN A 118 0.36 6.62 4.83
N GLN A 119 -0.41 7.48 4.15
CA GLN A 119 -1.49 8.24 4.79
C GLN A 119 -2.60 7.30 5.25
N ALA A 120 -3.02 6.34 4.42
CA ALA A 120 -4.01 5.35 4.81
C ALA A 120 -3.54 4.53 6.02
N GLU A 121 -2.29 4.07 6.02
CA GLU A 121 -1.72 3.33 7.15
C GLU A 121 -1.66 4.17 8.44
N LEU A 122 -1.29 5.46 8.36
CA LEU A 122 -1.30 6.36 9.52
C LEU A 122 -2.72 6.50 10.11
N LEU A 123 -3.73 6.63 9.25
CA LEU A 123 -5.12 6.79 9.66
C LEU A 123 -5.70 5.48 10.23
N GLU A 124 -5.33 4.32 9.67
CA GLU A 124 -5.70 3.02 10.25
C GLU A 124 -5.12 2.87 11.67
N LYS A 125 -3.86 3.26 11.88
CA LYS A 125 -3.24 3.26 13.22
C LYS A 125 -3.91 4.26 14.16
N TYR A 126 -4.31 5.42 13.64
CA TYR A 126 -5.08 6.39 14.42
C TYR A 126 -6.40 5.77 14.91
N GLU A 127 -7.17 5.13 14.03
CA GLU A 127 -8.41 4.44 14.44
C GLU A 127 -8.15 3.28 15.39
N ALA A 128 -7.09 2.49 15.17
CA ALA A 128 -6.70 1.43 16.08
C ALA A 128 -6.34 1.94 17.49
N SER A 129 -5.70 3.11 17.58
CA SER A 129 -5.37 3.74 18.88
C SER A 129 -6.63 4.10 19.69
N LEU A 130 -7.73 4.47 19.03
CA LEU A 130 -9.01 4.73 19.69
C LEU A 130 -9.67 3.44 20.21
N ALA A 131 -9.49 2.32 19.50
CA ALA A 131 -9.95 1.01 19.97
C ALA A 131 -9.14 0.52 21.18
N GLU A 132 -7.81 0.72 21.17
CA GLU A 132 -6.92 0.36 22.28
C GLU A 132 -7.22 1.18 23.55
N GLU A 133 -7.66 2.43 23.40
CA GLU A 133 -8.14 3.26 24.51
C GLU A 133 -9.33 2.59 25.23
N SER A 134 -10.32 2.07 24.47
CA SER A 134 -11.45 1.34 25.04
C SER A 134 -11.02 0.13 25.87
N ASP A 135 -10.08 -0.66 25.34
CA ASP A 135 -9.54 -1.85 26.04
C ASP A 135 -8.78 -1.46 27.32
N THR A 136 -8.05 -0.35 27.27
CA THR A 136 -7.32 0.19 28.43
C THR A 136 -8.28 0.63 29.54
N LEU A 137 -9.32 1.39 29.18
CA LEU A 137 -10.35 1.84 30.12
C LEU A 137 -11.04 0.67 30.81
N GLU A 138 -11.38 -0.38 30.05
CA GLU A 138 -11.96 -1.60 30.61
C GLU A 138 -11.01 -2.31 31.58
N ALA A 139 -9.75 -2.50 31.18
CA ALA A 139 -8.76 -3.21 31.97
C ALA A 139 -8.43 -2.51 33.29
N GLU A 140 -8.26 -1.18 33.27
CA GLU A 140 -8.00 -0.39 34.47
C GLU A 140 -9.22 -0.32 35.39
N SER A 141 -10.42 -0.15 34.83
CA SER A 141 -11.67 -0.15 35.61
C SER A 141 -11.90 -1.51 36.29
N PHE A 142 -11.71 -2.61 35.57
CA PHE A 142 -11.82 -3.96 36.14
C PHE A 142 -10.81 -4.20 37.26
N TYR A 143 -9.55 -3.77 37.06
CA TYR A 143 -8.53 -3.87 38.11
C TYR A 143 -8.93 -3.07 39.34
N TYR A 144 -9.39 -1.83 39.17
CA TYR A 144 -9.84 -0.98 40.26
C TYR A 144 -10.98 -1.63 41.05
N GLU A 145 -12.05 -2.06 40.37
CA GLU A 145 -13.21 -2.69 40.99
C GLU A 145 -12.86 -3.95 41.79
N ALA A 146 -11.94 -4.76 41.27
CA ALA A 146 -11.51 -6.01 41.90
C ALA A 146 -10.56 -5.82 43.10
N MET A 147 -9.89 -4.68 43.18
CA MET A 147 -8.84 -4.42 44.16
C MET A 147 -9.24 -3.42 45.24
N ILE A 148 -10.13 -2.48 44.95
CA ILE A 148 -10.51 -1.44 45.92
C ILE A 148 -11.23 -2.00 47.14
N ASP A 149 -12.05 -3.05 46.97
CA ASP A 149 -12.74 -3.74 48.07
C ASP A 149 -11.77 -4.49 49.00
N LYS A 150 -10.51 -4.69 48.59
CA LYS A 150 -9.46 -5.33 49.41
C LYS A 150 -8.66 -4.32 50.25
N VAL A 151 -8.86 -3.02 50.04
CA VAL A 151 -8.20 -1.96 50.83
C VAL A 151 -8.83 -1.90 52.22
N THR A 152 -8.01 -2.00 53.25
CA THR A 152 -8.44 -2.04 54.67
C THR A 152 -8.08 -0.79 55.47
N ASN A 153 -7.32 0.13 54.88
CA ASN A 153 -6.92 1.41 55.47
C ASN A 153 -6.38 2.34 54.37
N VAL A 154 -6.32 3.63 54.65
CA VAL A 154 -5.87 4.67 53.70
C VAL A 154 -4.47 4.41 53.15
N SER A 155 -3.55 3.88 53.97
CA SER A 155 -2.19 3.55 53.53
C SER A 155 -2.18 2.42 52.50
N GLY A 156 -3.16 1.52 52.51
CA GLY A 156 -3.33 0.48 51.50
C GLY A 156 -3.69 1.05 50.12
N LEU A 157 -4.46 2.14 50.08
CA LEU A 157 -4.79 2.86 48.84
C LEU A 157 -3.59 3.68 48.35
N VAL A 158 -3.09 4.60 49.19
CA VAL A 158 -2.04 5.58 48.81
C VAL A 158 -0.70 4.91 48.46
N ASN A 159 -0.44 3.70 48.95
CA ASN A 159 0.78 2.96 48.59
C ASN A 159 0.64 2.07 47.35
N ASN A 160 -0.57 1.83 46.85
CA ASN A 160 -0.80 1.12 45.60
C ASN A 160 -0.83 2.14 44.47
N SER A 161 0.28 2.25 43.71
CA SER A 161 0.41 3.25 42.65
C SER A 161 -0.70 3.14 41.60
N ARG A 162 -1.03 1.94 41.15
CA ARG A 162 -2.06 1.73 40.11
C ARG A 162 -3.45 2.14 40.59
N LEU A 163 -3.83 1.79 41.83
CA LEU A 163 -5.11 2.25 42.40
C LEU A 163 -5.13 3.76 42.62
N MET A 164 -4.03 4.34 43.10
CA MET A 164 -3.99 5.78 43.34
C MET A 164 -4.00 6.56 42.03
N THR A 165 -3.29 6.11 41.00
CA THR A 165 -3.33 6.71 39.65
C THR A 165 -4.76 6.72 39.12
N PHE A 166 -5.43 5.56 39.04
CA PHE A 166 -6.84 5.47 38.63
C PHE A 166 -7.75 6.45 39.38
N VAL A 167 -7.59 6.54 40.70
CA VAL A 167 -8.39 7.44 41.54
C VAL A 167 -8.08 8.90 41.24
N LEU A 168 -6.80 9.27 41.08
CA LEU A 168 -6.42 10.64 40.80
C LEU A 168 -6.90 11.08 39.41
N ASP A 169 -6.75 10.21 38.42
CA ASP A 169 -7.23 10.38 37.04
C ASP A 169 -8.75 10.58 37.06
N ALA A 170 -9.51 9.73 37.78
CA ALA A 170 -10.96 9.88 37.95
C ALA A 170 -11.40 11.22 38.57
N TYR A 171 -10.53 11.97 39.25
CA TYR A 171 -10.87 13.28 39.81
C TYR A 171 -10.13 14.44 39.11
N GLY A 172 -9.48 14.16 37.96
CA GLY A 172 -8.74 15.15 37.17
C GLY A 172 -7.54 15.74 37.93
N ILE A 173 -6.83 14.92 38.71
CA ILE A 173 -5.72 15.35 39.55
C ILE A 173 -4.42 14.77 39.01
N ASP A 174 -3.51 15.62 38.51
CA ASP A 174 -2.14 15.20 38.21
C ASP A 174 -1.38 14.85 39.51
N GLY A 175 -1.17 13.56 39.73
CA GLY A 175 -0.50 13.02 40.91
C GLY A 175 0.99 13.36 41.02
N THR A 176 1.63 13.83 39.95
CA THR A 176 3.09 14.06 39.85
C THR A 176 3.60 15.04 40.91
N TYR A 177 2.76 15.98 41.33
CA TYR A 177 3.14 17.08 42.22
C TYR A 177 2.74 16.89 43.69
N TYR A 178 2.13 15.75 44.05
CA TYR A 178 1.55 15.55 45.38
C TYR A 178 2.24 14.43 46.16
N THR A 179 2.46 14.67 47.45
CA THR A 179 3.06 13.67 48.33
C THR A 179 2.00 12.70 48.86
N LYS A 180 2.42 11.48 49.18
CA LYS A 180 1.57 10.47 49.84
C LYS A 180 0.97 10.98 51.15
N ASP A 181 1.72 11.75 51.93
CA ASP A 181 1.25 12.34 53.19
C ASP A 181 0.11 13.33 52.94
N HIS A 182 0.23 14.17 51.91
CA HIS A 182 -0.82 15.11 51.51
C HIS A 182 -2.11 14.37 51.10
N LEU A 183 -1.98 13.37 50.23
CA LEU A 183 -3.10 12.54 49.79
C LEU A 183 -3.76 11.78 50.96
N THR A 184 -2.96 11.32 51.92
CA THR A 184 -3.46 10.69 53.15
C THR A 184 -4.30 11.68 53.97
N GLN A 185 -3.82 12.92 54.16
CA GLN A 185 -4.55 13.95 54.90
C GLN A 185 -5.88 14.32 54.23
N ILE A 186 -5.93 14.34 52.90
CA ILE A 186 -7.16 14.55 52.14
C ILE A 186 -8.13 13.39 52.38
N LEU A 187 -7.70 12.15 52.14
CA LEU A 187 -8.54 10.95 52.23
C LEU A 187 -9.04 10.65 53.65
N THR A 188 -8.39 11.15 54.71
CA THR A 188 -8.83 11.00 56.10
C THR A 188 -9.50 12.26 56.67
N SER A 189 -9.82 13.26 55.82
CA SER A 189 -10.48 14.48 56.27
C SER A 189 -11.98 14.26 56.53
N ASP A 190 -12.47 14.77 57.66
CA ASP A 190 -13.92 14.88 57.89
C ASP A 190 -14.51 16.00 57.03
N THR A 191 -15.21 15.64 55.97
CA THR A 191 -15.79 16.60 55.02
C THR A 191 -16.93 17.42 55.62
N SER A 192 -17.51 16.98 56.75
CA SER A 192 -18.56 17.70 57.47
C SER A 192 -18.04 18.80 58.40
N ASP A 193 -16.75 18.74 58.78
CA ASP A 193 -16.10 19.73 59.64
C ASP A 193 -15.49 20.86 58.78
N PRO A 194 -15.97 22.12 58.89
CA PRO A 194 -15.40 23.25 58.16
C PRO A 194 -13.91 23.51 58.42
N ASP A 195 -13.38 23.05 59.56
CA ASP A 195 -11.97 23.20 59.95
C ASP A 195 -11.09 22.02 59.50
N SER A 196 -11.66 21.02 58.82
CA SER A 196 -10.90 19.87 58.32
C SER A 196 -9.90 20.26 57.23
N TYR A 197 -8.87 19.42 57.04
CA TYR A 197 -7.75 19.74 56.15
C TYR A 197 -8.22 20.07 54.73
N VAL A 198 -9.08 19.24 54.14
CA VAL A 198 -9.59 19.47 52.78
C VAL A 198 -10.51 20.71 52.69
N ASN A 199 -11.36 20.97 53.70
CA ASN A 199 -12.21 22.16 53.72
C ASN A 199 -11.40 23.45 53.87
N GLN A 200 -10.29 23.40 54.61
CA GLN A 200 -9.34 24.51 54.69
C GLN A 200 -8.59 24.72 53.37
N LEU A 201 -8.27 23.68 52.60
CA LEU A 201 -7.70 23.84 51.25
C LEU A 201 -8.67 24.59 50.33
N VAL A 202 -9.97 24.24 50.38
CA VAL A 202 -11.04 24.90 49.61
C VAL A 202 -11.20 26.35 50.05
N ALA A 203 -11.31 26.61 51.36
CA ALA A 203 -11.46 27.95 51.91
C ALA A 203 -10.30 28.88 51.54
N ASN A 204 -9.09 28.33 51.42
CA ASN A 204 -7.88 29.06 51.05
C ASN A 204 -7.66 29.18 49.52
N GLY A 205 -8.54 28.59 48.69
CA GLY A 205 -8.43 28.66 47.23
C GLY A 205 -7.22 27.90 46.68
N SER A 206 -6.84 26.78 47.30
CA SER A 206 -5.70 25.97 46.85
C SER A 206 -5.98 25.32 45.50
N ALA A 207 -4.94 25.08 44.68
CA ALA A 207 -5.07 24.33 43.44
C ALA A 207 -5.66 22.94 43.69
N ASN A 208 -6.56 22.48 42.82
CA ASN A 208 -7.28 21.21 42.89
C ASN A 208 -8.13 20.97 44.16
N ALA A 209 -8.33 21.99 45.02
CA ALA A 209 -9.05 21.81 46.28
C ALA A 209 -10.48 21.26 46.12
N ALA A 210 -11.19 21.66 45.06
CA ALA A 210 -12.52 21.12 44.77
C ALA A 210 -12.48 19.63 44.37
N SER A 211 -11.50 19.22 43.57
CA SER A 211 -11.28 17.82 43.22
C SER A 211 -10.86 17.00 44.44
N PHE A 212 -10.02 17.56 45.32
CA PHE A 212 -9.65 16.92 46.58
C PHE A 212 -10.84 16.73 47.52
N LEU A 213 -11.77 17.68 47.58
CA LEU A 213 -13.00 17.52 48.36
C LEU A 213 -13.84 16.37 47.82
N LYS A 214 -14.08 16.33 46.49
CA LYS A 214 -14.80 15.22 45.85
C LYS A 214 -14.12 13.87 46.09
N LEU A 215 -12.79 13.84 46.02
CA LEU A 215 -11.98 12.67 46.32
C LEU A 215 -12.20 12.21 47.78
N ALA A 216 -12.15 13.12 48.75
CA ALA A 216 -12.40 12.78 50.15
C ALA A 216 -13.82 12.25 50.39
N GLU A 217 -14.82 12.84 49.74
CA GLU A 217 -16.23 12.39 49.82
C GLU A 217 -16.46 11.00 49.20
N ALA A 218 -15.58 10.57 48.30
CA ALA A 218 -15.69 9.29 47.62
C ALA A 218 -15.21 8.10 48.45
N PHE A 219 -14.56 8.33 49.59
CA PHE A 219 -13.95 7.28 50.41
C PHE A 219 -14.39 7.34 51.88
N ASP A 220 -14.61 6.17 52.47
CA ASP A 220 -15.11 6.02 53.84
C ASP A 220 -13.97 5.68 54.80
N PHE A 221 -13.00 6.59 54.99
CA PHE A 221 -11.93 6.45 55.98
C PHE A 221 -12.17 7.31 57.22
N ASN A 222 -11.82 6.78 58.40
CA ASN A 222 -11.76 7.53 59.64
C ASN A 222 -10.51 8.42 59.66
N ALA A 223 -10.48 9.40 60.59
CA ALA A 223 -9.33 10.28 60.80
C ALA A 223 -8.02 9.55 61.17
N ASP A 224 -8.11 8.32 61.70
CA ASP A 224 -6.95 7.45 61.98
C ASP A 224 -6.51 6.59 60.78
N GLY A 225 -7.20 6.71 59.64
CA GLY A 225 -6.92 5.98 58.41
C GLY A 225 -7.56 4.59 58.31
N SER A 226 -8.30 4.13 59.34
CA SER A 226 -9.07 2.89 59.28
C SER A 226 -10.38 3.06 58.49
N LEU A 227 -11.02 1.96 58.09
CA LEU A 227 -12.34 2.02 57.42
C LEU A 227 -13.43 2.49 58.38
N ALA A 228 -14.24 3.47 57.93
CA ALA A 228 -15.49 3.85 58.58
C ALA A 228 -16.62 2.84 58.29
N GLY A 229 -16.53 2.13 57.16
CA GLY A 229 -17.48 1.10 56.70
C GLY A 229 -16.88 -0.30 56.56
N ALA A 230 -17.60 -1.19 55.86
CA ALA A 230 -17.12 -2.54 55.55
C ALA A 230 -16.03 -2.56 54.47
N THR A 231 -16.02 -1.56 53.61
CA THR A 231 -15.12 -1.36 52.47
C THR A 231 -14.70 0.12 52.42
N ALA A 232 -13.66 0.44 51.63
CA ALA A 232 -13.18 1.81 51.44
C ALA A 232 -14.17 2.70 50.68
N GLN A 233 -15.07 2.10 49.90
CA GLN A 233 -16.17 2.78 49.19
C GLN A 233 -17.45 1.95 49.28
N THR A 234 -18.59 2.63 49.28
CA THR A 234 -19.88 2.01 48.94
C THR A 234 -19.94 1.63 47.46
N ALA A 235 -20.89 0.77 47.08
CA ALA A 235 -21.10 0.42 45.67
C ALA A 235 -21.41 1.65 44.79
N ALA A 236 -22.11 2.65 45.34
CA ALA A 236 -22.44 3.88 44.61
C ALA A 236 -21.22 4.80 44.42
N GLN A 237 -20.40 4.98 45.46
CA GLN A 237 -19.14 5.73 45.34
C GLN A 237 -18.19 5.05 44.35
N LYS A 238 -18.08 3.71 44.41
CA LYS A 238 -17.24 2.94 43.47
C LYS A 238 -17.67 3.13 42.02
N GLU A 239 -18.97 2.97 41.74
CA GLU A 239 -19.53 3.20 40.40
C GLU A 239 -19.29 4.65 39.93
N GLN A 240 -19.41 5.62 40.83
CA GLN A 240 -19.16 7.02 40.52
C GLN A 240 -17.68 7.27 40.20
N THR A 241 -16.74 6.71 40.94
CA THR A 241 -15.31 6.82 40.64
C THR A 241 -14.97 6.21 39.28
N VAL A 242 -15.50 5.02 38.97
CA VAL A 242 -15.28 4.39 37.66
C VAL A 242 -15.92 5.22 36.54
N SER A 243 -17.10 5.80 36.76
CA SER A 243 -17.72 6.68 35.76
C SER A 243 -16.88 7.90 35.47
N LEU A 244 -16.37 8.57 36.52
CA LEU A 244 -15.54 9.75 36.35
C LEU A 244 -14.21 9.40 35.68
N TYR A 245 -13.61 8.25 35.97
CA TYR A 245 -12.41 7.76 35.28
C TYR A 245 -12.66 7.63 33.78
N VAL A 246 -13.72 6.93 33.38
CA VAL A 246 -14.07 6.77 31.96
C VAL A 246 -14.37 8.12 31.31
N ASP A 247 -15.11 9.00 31.99
CA ASP A 247 -15.46 10.32 31.47
C ASP A 247 -14.25 11.25 31.30
N GLU A 248 -13.26 11.17 32.19
CA GLU A 248 -12.05 12.02 32.16
C GLU A 248 -11.00 11.49 31.16
N GLU A 249 -10.79 10.17 31.12
CA GLU A 249 -9.71 9.57 30.33
C GLU A 249 -10.10 9.26 28.89
N GLN A 250 -11.40 9.10 28.58
CA GLN A 250 -11.79 8.82 27.20
C GLN A 250 -11.60 10.06 26.30
N THR A 251 -10.79 9.91 25.27
CA THR A 251 -10.60 10.91 24.22
C THR A 251 -11.77 10.92 23.23
N TYR A 252 -12.39 9.75 23.08
CA TYR A 252 -13.50 9.45 22.21
C TYR A 252 -14.51 8.57 22.96
N VAL A 253 -15.80 8.68 22.64
CA VAL A 253 -16.81 7.83 23.31
C VAL A 253 -16.57 6.37 22.96
N THR A 254 -16.19 5.56 23.95
CA THR A 254 -15.70 4.19 23.73
C THR A 254 -16.80 3.12 23.76
N ASP A 255 -16.49 1.95 23.20
CA ASP A 255 -17.33 0.76 23.32
C ASP A 255 -17.56 0.38 24.80
N TYR A 256 -16.51 0.49 25.63
CA TYR A 256 -16.59 0.28 27.06
C TYR A 256 -17.58 1.24 27.73
N TYR A 257 -17.56 2.53 27.41
CA TYR A 257 -18.56 3.50 27.86
C TYR A 257 -19.97 3.04 27.49
N ARG A 258 -20.20 2.67 26.23
CA ARG A 258 -21.52 2.19 25.76
C ARG A 258 -22.02 0.99 26.55
N GLN A 259 -21.16 0.01 26.81
CA GLN A 259 -21.50 -1.18 27.60
C GLN A 259 -21.89 -0.81 29.03
N ARG A 260 -21.15 0.11 29.66
CA ARG A 260 -21.46 0.60 31.01
C ARG A 260 -22.79 1.34 31.07
N GLU A 261 -23.04 2.26 30.14
CA GLU A 261 -24.30 3.00 30.07
C GLU A 261 -25.50 2.06 29.88
N ARG A 262 -25.34 1.03 29.06
CA ARG A 262 -26.35 -0.01 28.89
C ARG A 262 -26.60 -0.77 30.19
N ALA A 263 -25.55 -1.25 30.85
CA ALA A 263 -25.68 -2.01 32.10
C ALA A 263 -26.34 -1.16 33.21
N TYR A 264 -25.97 0.12 33.30
CA TYR A 264 -26.61 1.06 34.21
C TYR A 264 -28.10 1.21 33.90
N TYR A 265 -28.44 1.46 32.63
CA TYR A 265 -29.82 1.59 32.19
C TYR A 265 -30.67 0.36 32.52
N GLU A 266 -30.21 -0.84 32.16
CA GLU A 266 -30.89 -2.11 32.45
C GLU A 266 -31.12 -2.30 33.96
N SER A 267 -30.13 -1.95 34.79
CA SER A 267 -30.22 -2.08 36.24
C SER A 267 -31.27 -1.16 36.87
N LYS A 268 -31.48 0.03 36.30
CA LYS A 268 -32.36 1.06 36.88
C LYS A 268 -33.75 1.08 36.28
N ILE A 269 -33.89 0.94 34.96
CA ILE A 269 -35.18 1.10 34.26
C ILE A 269 -36.26 0.14 34.76
N SER A 270 -35.85 -1.05 35.25
CA SER A 270 -36.73 -2.04 35.87
C SER A 270 -37.35 -1.59 37.21
N THR A 271 -36.75 -0.59 37.86
CA THR A 271 -37.18 -0.04 39.17
C THR A 271 -37.93 1.27 39.08
N ILE A 272 -37.93 1.92 37.90
CA ILE A 272 -38.61 3.20 37.66
C ILE A 272 -40.13 3.02 37.75
N THR A 273 -40.78 3.91 38.49
CA THR A 273 -42.24 3.93 38.68
C THR A 273 -42.91 5.18 38.11
N SER A 274 -42.14 6.18 37.67
CA SER A 274 -42.66 7.39 37.03
C SER A 274 -41.69 8.05 36.05
N VAL A 275 -42.20 8.89 35.17
CA VAL A 275 -41.37 9.71 34.26
C VAL A 275 -40.46 10.65 35.03
N ASP A 276 -40.93 11.17 36.17
CA ASP A 276 -40.15 12.10 36.99
C ASP A 276 -38.93 11.39 37.60
N GLU A 277 -39.05 10.13 38.01
CA GLU A 277 -37.92 9.31 38.46
C GLU A 277 -36.91 9.05 37.35
N LEU A 278 -37.38 8.72 36.14
CA LEU A 278 -36.51 8.49 34.98
C LEU A 278 -35.72 9.75 34.62
N THR A 279 -36.40 10.90 34.56
CA THR A 279 -35.82 12.16 34.12
C THR A 279 -35.00 12.88 35.18
N SER A 280 -35.14 12.50 36.46
CA SER A 280 -34.31 13.02 37.56
C SER A 280 -32.92 12.39 37.61
N ASP A 281 -32.75 11.19 37.05
CA ASP A 281 -31.44 10.58 36.85
C ASP A 281 -30.89 11.03 35.49
N SER A 282 -29.88 11.90 35.52
CA SER A 282 -29.28 12.46 34.31
C SER A 282 -28.68 11.39 33.39
N ARG A 283 -28.13 10.31 33.96
CA ARG A 283 -27.51 9.23 33.20
C ARG A 283 -28.58 8.42 32.46
N LEU A 284 -29.68 8.06 33.14
CA LEU A 284 -30.82 7.40 32.48
C LEU A 284 -31.48 8.27 31.43
N PHE A 285 -31.66 9.56 31.72
CA PHE A 285 -32.33 10.44 30.78
C PHE A 285 -31.46 10.73 29.55
N ASN A 286 -30.14 10.87 29.73
CA ASN A 286 -29.20 10.98 28.61
C ASN A 286 -29.24 9.72 27.73
N TYR A 287 -29.24 8.52 28.33
CA TYR A 287 -29.38 7.27 27.59
C TYR A 287 -30.61 7.27 26.67
N VAL A 288 -31.76 7.68 27.21
CA VAL A 288 -33.02 7.77 26.45
C VAL A 288 -32.96 8.85 25.39
N ARG A 289 -32.33 9.99 25.68
CA ARG A 289 -32.21 11.09 24.72
C ARG A 289 -31.34 10.71 23.54
N THR A 290 -30.23 10.04 23.78
CA THR A 290 -29.36 9.48 22.74
C THR A 290 -30.11 8.40 21.94
N ALA A 291 -30.74 7.43 22.61
CA ALA A 291 -31.43 6.32 21.96
C ALA A 291 -32.56 6.72 21.00
N PHE A 292 -33.11 7.92 21.16
CA PHE A 292 -34.25 8.42 20.38
C PHE A 292 -33.98 9.79 19.73
N GLU A 293 -32.71 10.21 19.64
CA GLU A 293 -32.29 11.47 19.01
C GLU A 293 -33.06 12.71 19.51
N LEU A 294 -33.38 12.73 20.80
CA LEU A 294 -34.19 13.78 21.41
C LEU A 294 -33.42 15.11 21.59
N GLY A 295 -32.14 15.17 21.19
CA GLY A 295 -31.33 16.38 21.25
C GLY A 295 -31.38 17.04 22.63
N SER A 296 -31.86 18.28 22.70
CA SER A 296 -31.98 19.10 23.93
C SER A 296 -33.33 19.05 24.64
N VAL A 297 -34.21 18.09 24.30
CA VAL A 297 -35.55 17.95 24.90
C VAL A 297 -35.51 17.94 26.42
N SER A 298 -36.29 18.82 27.05
CA SER A 298 -36.38 18.93 28.50
C SER A 298 -37.19 17.77 29.11
N ALA A 299 -36.98 17.52 30.40
CA ALA A 299 -37.76 16.52 31.16
C ALA A 299 -39.29 16.73 31.05
N SER A 300 -39.74 17.99 31.07
CA SER A 300 -41.18 18.33 30.94
C SER A 300 -41.73 18.04 29.54
N THR A 301 -40.94 18.30 28.50
CA THR A 301 -41.33 17.99 27.12
C THR A 301 -41.33 16.49 26.91
N PHE A 302 -40.30 15.78 27.38
CA PHE A 302 -40.24 14.33 27.36
C PHE A 302 -41.45 13.70 28.07
N LYS A 303 -41.83 14.21 29.24
CA LYS A 303 -43.05 13.78 29.94
C LYS A 303 -44.29 13.93 29.08
N SER A 304 -44.47 15.08 28.44
CA SER A 304 -45.60 15.30 27.53
C SER A 304 -45.60 14.33 26.33
N ILE A 305 -44.42 13.93 25.84
CA ILE A 305 -44.28 12.92 24.78
C ILE A 305 -44.73 11.56 25.29
N VAL A 306 -44.09 11.04 26.34
CA VAL A 306 -44.26 9.64 26.76
C VAL A 306 -45.57 9.35 27.48
N THR A 307 -46.33 10.37 27.86
CA THR A 307 -47.69 10.23 28.41
C THR A 307 -48.80 10.49 27.37
N SER A 308 -48.44 10.66 26.08
CA SER A 308 -49.41 10.89 25.01
C SER A 308 -50.17 9.62 24.62
N ASP A 309 -51.47 9.74 24.35
CA ASP A 309 -52.26 8.66 23.77
C ASP A 309 -51.85 8.45 22.30
N THR A 310 -51.20 7.32 22.04
CA THR A 310 -50.69 6.96 20.69
C THR A 310 -51.79 6.71 19.66
N SER A 311 -53.05 6.57 20.08
CA SER A 311 -54.21 6.41 19.20
C SER A 311 -54.92 7.72 18.86
N ASP A 312 -54.59 8.79 19.59
CA ASP A 312 -55.19 10.11 19.41
C ASP A 312 -54.35 10.97 18.45
N PRO A 313 -54.87 11.31 17.24
CA PRO A 313 -54.16 12.17 16.29
C PRO A 313 -53.96 13.61 16.80
N ASP A 314 -54.71 14.02 17.82
CA ASP A 314 -54.60 15.35 18.45
C ASP A 314 -53.73 15.32 19.73
N SER A 315 -53.09 14.18 20.03
CA SER A 315 -52.18 14.07 21.18
C SER A 315 -50.98 15.02 21.09
N TYR A 316 -50.34 15.29 22.23
CA TYR A 316 -49.16 16.18 22.26
C TYR A 316 -48.04 15.65 21.36
N ALA A 317 -47.75 14.34 21.42
CA ALA A 317 -46.77 13.68 20.56
C ALA A 317 -47.11 13.85 19.07
N ALA A 318 -48.34 13.52 18.66
CA ALA A 318 -48.77 13.63 17.26
C ALA A 318 -48.70 15.08 16.74
N THR A 319 -49.15 16.05 17.55
CA THR A 319 -49.23 17.46 17.13
C THR A 319 -47.86 18.13 17.06
N ASN A 320 -46.91 17.78 17.93
CA ASN A 320 -45.64 18.50 18.07
C ASN A 320 -44.43 17.77 17.46
N GLY A 321 -44.49 16.45 17.30
CA GLY A 321 -43.40 15.66 16.69
C GLY A 321 -43.86 14.52 15.79
N GLY A 322 -45.14 14.49 15.40
CA GLY A 322 -45.68 13.55 14.44
C GLY A 322 -45.45 12.08 14.80
N ASP A 323 -45.32 11.25 13.77
CA ASP A 323 -45.14 9.80 13.93
C ASP A 323 -43.90 9.42 14.74
N ALA A 324 -42.84 10.25 14.70
CA ALA A 324 -41.60 10.01 15.45
C ALA A 324 -41.85 10.08 16.97
N TRP A 325 -42.50 11.14 17.46
CA TRP A 325 -42.81 11.25 18.89
C TRP A 325 -43.89 10.27 19.33
N VAL A 326 -44.85 9.94 18.47
CA VAL A 326 -45.82 8.86 18.73
C VAL A 326 -45.12 7.51 18.89
N ALA A 327 -44.14 7.22 18.05
CA ALA A 327 -43.33 6.01 18.16
C ALA A 327 -42.55 5.96 19.47
N ILE A 328 -41.96 7.08 19.90
CA ILE A 328 -41.26 7.22 21.20
C ILE A 328 -42.21 6.99 22.37
N ALA A 329 -43.42 7.56 22.34
CA ALA A 329 -44.43 7.32 23.36
C ALA A 329 -44.76 5.82 23.50
N GLY A 330 -44.88 5.12 22.37
CA GLY A 330 -45.06 3.66 22.34
C GLY A 330 -43.87 2.83 22.87
N LYS A 331 -42.71 3.45 23.16
CA LYS A 331 -41.56 2.78 23.78
C LYS A 331 -41.61 2.75 25.30
N PHE A 332 -42.63 3.34 25.92
CA PHE A 332 -42.78 3.36 27.37
C PHE A 332 -44.20 3.00 27.78
N ASN A 333 -44.36 2.51 29.02
CA ASN A 333 -45.66 2.17 29.60
C ASN A 333 -46.04 3.16 30.71
N PHE A 334 -46.13 4.45 30.37
CA PHE A 334 -46.54 5.50 31.30
C PHE A 334 -47.99 5.91 31.08
N ALA A 335 -48.76 6.01 32.17
CA ALA A 335 -50.09 6.58 32.19
C ALA A 335 -50.07 8.11 32.00
N SER A 336 -51.24 8.70 31.76
CA SER A 336 -51.39 10.14 31.52
C SER A 336 -50.97 11.04 32.70
N ASP A 337 -50.90 10.49 33.92
CA ASP A 337 -50.37 11.19 35.10
C ASP A 337 -48.84 11.08 35.26
N GLY A 338 -48.18 10.34 34.37
CA GLY A 338 -46.74 10.10 34.37
C GLY A 338 -46.26 8.95 35.26
N THR A 339 -47.17 8.17 35.85
CA THR A 339 -46.83 6.93 36.57
C THR A 339 -46.78 5.74 35.61
N VAL A 340 -46.06 4.67 35.98
CA VAL A 340 -46.05 3.43 35.18
C VAL A 340 -47.42 2.76 35.24
N GLU A 341 -47.90 2.25 34.10
CA GLU A 341 -49.17 1.56 34.01
C GLU A 341 -49.24 0.35 34.96
N SER A 342 -50.40 0.16 35.58
CA SER A 342 -50.61 -0.89 36.58
C SER A 342 -50.30 -2.29 36.03
N GLY A 343 -49.38 -2.99 36.69
CA GLY A 343 -48.95 -4.33 36.30
C GLY A 343 -47.87 -4.38 35.22
N MET A 344 -47.35 -3.23 34.79
CA MET A 344 -46.27 -3.11 33.82
C MET A 344 -44.97 -2.61 34.46
N THR A 345 -43.88 -2.71 33.71
CA THR A 345 -42.62 -1.98 33.94
C THR A 345 -42.57 -0.75 33.05
N ALA A 346 -41.72 0.24 33.37
CA ALA A 346 -41.55 1.43 32.54
C ALA A 346 -41.27 1.10 31.06
N GLN A 347 -40.52 0.03 30.81
CA GLN A 347 -40.37 -0.60 29.49
C GLN A 347 -40.47 -2.12 29.58
N GLY A 348 -41.17 -2.74 28.64
CA GLY A 348 -41.16 -4.18 28.40
C GLY A 348 -39.96 -4.60 27.53
N SER A 349 -39.77 -5.91 27.36
CA SER A 349 -38.60 -6.48 26.66
C SER A 349 -38.39 -5.95 25.24
N THR A 350 -39.45 -5.88 24.42
CA THR A 350 -39.36 -5.36 23.04
C THR A 350 -39.05 -3.85 23.01
N GLN A 351 -39.63 -3.09 23.94
CA GLN A 351 -39.39 -1.65 24.06
C GLN A 351 -37.94 -1.38 24.47
N LEU A 352 -37.48 -2.08 25.50
CA LEU A 352 -36.11 -2.03 26.00
C LEU A 352 -35.09 -2.41 24.92
N ALA A 353 -35.32 -3.50 24.18
CA ALA A 353 -34.46 -3.90 23.05
C ALA A 353 -34.38 -2.81 21.97
N SER A 354 -35.49 -2.11 21.69
CA SER A 354 -35.50 -0.98 20.76
C SER A 354 -34.69 0.20 21.28
N THR A 355 -34.76 0.52 22.57
CA THR A 355 -33.96 1.58 23.19
C THR A 355 -32.48 1.25 23.15
N HIS A 356 -32.09 0.00 23.48
CA HIS A 356 -30.70 -0.44 23.38
C HIS A 356 -30.16 -0.38 21.96
N SER A 357 -30.96 -0.79 20.97
CA SER A 357 -30.56 -0.69 19.56
C SER A 357 -30.34 0.76 19.15
N GLY A 358 -31.24 1.68 19.53
CA GLY A 358 -31.08 3.10 19.25
C GLY A 358 -29.82 3.67 19.89
N PHE A 359 -29.62 3.42 21.18
CA PHE A 359 -28.42 3.90 21.88
C PHE A 359 -27.15 3.33 21.25
N SER A 360 -27.11 2.03 20.97
CA SER A 360 -25.90 1.39 20.42
C SER A 360 -25.52 1.90 19.03
N THR A 361 -26.45 2.49 18.29
CA THR A 361 -26.20 3.09 16.98
C THR A 361 -25.79 4.56 17.09
N LEU A 362 -26.22 5.28 18.14
CA LEU A 362 -26.17 6.74 18.19
C LEU A 362 -25.29 7.30 19.31
N TYR A 363 -24.66 6.44 20.14
CA TYR A 363 -23.94 6.85 21.34
C TYR A 363 -22.67 7.66 21.05
N ASP A 364 -22.07 7.45 19.89
CA ASP A 364 -20.81 8.05 19.44
C ASP A 364 -20.97 8.93 18.19
N ASP A 365 -22.18 9.14 17.64
CA ASP A 365 -22.41 9.92 16.41
C ASP A 365 -21.71 11.29 16.41
N ALA A 366 -21.81 12.02 17.52
CA ALA A 366 -21.22 13.35 17.66
C ALA A 366 -19.69 13.32 17.78
N ASP A 367 -19.14 12.19 18.21
CA ASP A 367 -17.72 11.93 18.25
C ASP A 367 -17.24 11.49 16.86
N GLU A 368 -18.02 10.67 16.14
CA GLU A 368 -17.70 10.19 14.78
C GLU A 368 -17.59 11.37 13.84
N GLU A 369 -18.56 12.29 13.89
CA GLU A 369 -18.52 13.54 13.11
C GLU A 369 -17.27 14.38 13.42
N ARG A 370 -16.84 14.43 14.69
CA ARG A 370 -15.61 15.15 15.09
C ARG A 370 -14.35 14.44 14.63
N LYS A 371 -14.31 13.12 14.66
CA LYS A 371 -13.19 12.30 14.17
C LYS A 371 -13.04 12.48 12.67
N ASP A 372 -14.12 12.37 11.91
CA ASP A 372 -14.13 12.57 10.46
C ASP A 372 -13.66 13.99 10.10
N ALA A 373 -14.19 15.01 10.80
CA ALA A 373 -13.74 16.39 10.60
C ALA A 373 -12.24 16.60 10.93
N LEU A 374 -11.71 15.90 11.95
CA LEU A 374 -10.28 15.95 12.29
C LEU A 374 -9.43 15.28 11.21
N ILE A 375 -9.87 14.13 10.69
CA ILE A 375 -9.19 13.40 9.60
C ILE A 375 -9.19 14.25 8.33
N ASP A 376 -10.31 14.87 7.96
CA ASP A 376 -10.41 15.76 6.80
C ASP A 376 -9.50 16.98 6.93
N LEU A 377 -9.43 17.56 8.12
CA LEU A 377 -8.53 18.67 8.40
C LEU A 377 -7.06 18.23 8.33
N PHE A 378 -6.72 17.04 8.85
CA PHE A 378 -5.39 16.47 8.72
C PHE A 378 -4.99 16.28 7.26
N LYS A 379 -5.85 15.65 6.45
CA LYS A 379 -5.63 15.43 5.01
C LYS A 379 -5.44 16.74 4.24
N THR A 380 -6.22 17.76 4.59
CA THR A 380 -6.07 19.10 4.01
C THR A 380 -4.71 19.70 4.38
N ASN A 381 -4.38 19.71 5.68
CA ASN A 381 -3.15 20.32 6.18
C ASN A 381 -1.88 19.63 5.66
N ILE A 382 -1.86 18.30 5.58
CA ILE A 382 -0.69 17.57 5.07
C ILE A 382 -0.49 17.80 3.57
N SER A 383 -1.57 18.00 2.79
CA SER A 383 -1.48 18.32 1.36
C SER A 383 -0.94 19.73 1.07
N GLU A 384 -1.05 20.65 2.04
CA GLU A 384 -0.53 22.02 1.95
C GLU A 384 0.88 22.17 2.55
N ALA A 385 1.33 21.20 3.35
CA ALA A 385 2.64 21.24 4.00
C ALA A 385 3.77 20.96 2.99
N GLU A 386 4.90 21.65 3.12
CA GLU A 386 6.06 21.47 2.23
C GLU A 386 7.21 20.72 2.94
N ASN A 387 7.24 20.79 4.27
CA ASN A 387 8.35 20.30 5.08
C ASN A 387 7.91 19.86 6.49
N VAL A 388 8.83 19.22 7.20
CA VAL A 388 8.64 18.69 8.55
C VAL A 388 8.29 19.77 9.58
N ASP A 389 8.73 21.00 9.38
CA ASP A 389 8.49 22.09 10.31
C ASP A 389 7.04 22.61 10.18
N ASP A 390 6.45 22.59 8.97
CA ASP A 390 5.02 22.82 8.76
C ASP A 390 4.17 21.78 9.51
N LEU A 391 4.53 20.50 9.36
CA LEU A 391 3.88 19.38 10.05
C LEU A 391 3.94 19.50 11.59
N LEU A 392 5.11 19.82 12.14
CA LEU A 392 5.31 19.88 13.60
C LEU A 392 4.81 21.18 14.25
N SER A 393 4.60 22.22 13.45
CA SER A 393 4.06 23.51 13.92
C SER A 393 2.53 23.56 13.91
N ASP A 394 1.89 22.75 13.07
CA ASP A 394 0.44 22.61 13.04
C ASP A 394 -0.08 21.82 14.25
N THR A 395 -1.08 22.37 14.92
CA THR A 395 -1.62 21.76 16.15
C THR A 395 -2.45 20.51 15.85
N THR A 396 -3.16 20.49 14.72
CA THR A 396 -4.00 19.36 14.31
C THR A 396 -3.13 18.17 13.90
N MET A 397 -2.16 18.38 13.01
CA MET A 397 -1.24 17.32 12.58
C MET A 397 -0.46 16.73 13.75
N ARG A 398 0.03 17.58 14.66
CA ARG A 398 0.73 17.11 15.86
C ARG A 398 -0.19 16.31 16.80
N LEU A 399 -1.45 16.70 16.95
CA LEU A 399 -2.41 15.96 17.76
C LEU A 399 -2.69 14.57 17.18
N VAL A 400 -2.87 14.47 15.85
CA VAL A 400 -3.05 13.19 15.18
C VAL A 400 -1.84 12.30 15.42
N LEU A 401 -0.62 12.80 15.19
CA LEU A 401 0.62 12.04 15.45
C LEU A 401 0.72 11.58 16.90
N GLN A 402 0.42 12.45 17.87
CA GLN A 402 0.46 12.10 19.29
C GLN A 402 -0.51 10.96 19.61
N ARG A 403 -1.73 11.00 19.08
CA ARG A 403 -2.74 9.96 19.31
C ARG A 403 -2.38 8.66 18.60
N THR A 404 -2.02 8.74 17.32
CA THR A 404 -1.66 7.57 16.51
C THR A 404 -0.52 6.76 17.12
N PHE A 405 0.49 7.44 17.68
CA PHE A 405 1.65 6.78 18.26
C PHE A 405 1.60 6.66 19.79
N GLY A 406 0.54 7.15 20.46
CA GLY A 406 0.45 7.14 21.92
C GLY A 406 1.60 7.90 22.60
N PHE A 407 1.88 9.12 22.14
CA PHE A 407 2.85 10.01 22.78
C PHE A 407 2.20 10.84 23.89
N GLU A 408 2.84 10.86 25.06
CA GLU A 408 2.41 11.75 26.14
C GLU A 408 2.64 13.22 25.77
N ALA A 409 1.86 14.11 26.40
CA ALA A 409 2.03 15.54 26.20
C ALA A 409 3.44 15.98 26.63
N ASN A 410 4.22 16.48 25.66
CA ASN A 410 5.63 16.88 25.81
C ASN A 410 6.61 15.72 26.06
N GLU A 411 6.25 14.47 25.76
CA GLU A 411 7.17 13.33 25.83
C GLU A 411 8.41 13.57 24.96
N PHE A 412 8.17 14.09 23.74
CA PHE A 412 9.19 14.44 22.78
C PHE A 412 9.12 15.92 22.43
N SER A 413 10.29 16.58 22.38
CA SER A 413 10.40 17.93 21.86
C SER A 413 10.24 17.94 20.33
N ASN A 414 9.83 19.08 19.76
CA ASN A 414 9.80 19.25 18.30
C ASN A 414 11.17 18.94 17.65
N SER A 415 12.29 19.19 18.34
CA SER A 415 13.61 18.85 17.81
C SER A 415 13.85 17.33 17.77
N GLU A 416 13.28 16.55 18.67
CA GLU A 416 13.42 15.10 18.70
C GLU A 416 12.50 14.46 17.66
N LEU A 417 11.25 14.93 17.57
CA LEU A 417 10.32 14.51 16.52
C LEU A 417 10.86 14.82 15.13
N ARG A 418 11.44 16.02 14.93
CA ARG A 418 12.10 16.38 13.65
C ARG A 418 13.22 15.41 13.29
N LYS A 419 14.07 15.04 14.26
CA LYS A 419 15.16 14.07 14.02
C LYS A 419 14.62 12.69 13.71
N ALA A 420 13.52 12.28 14.32
CA ALA A 420 12.87 11.00 14.02
C ALA A 420 12.27 11.02 12.60
N LEU A 421 11.47 12.04 12.25
CA LEU A 421 10.83 12.17 10.94
C LEU A 421 11.83 12.31 9.78
N THR A 422 12.99 12.91 10.01
CA THR A 422 14.07 13.02 9.02
C THR A 422 15.08 11.86 9.08
N SER A 423 14.84 10.86 9.93
CA SER A 423 15.69 9.68 10.00
C SER A 423 15.48 8.79 8.79
N ASP A 424 16.58 8.32 8.23
CA ASP A 424 16.54 7.19 7.33
C ASP A 424 16.22 5.92 8.12
N PHE A 425 15.02 5.37 7.94
CA PHE A 425 14.64 4.14 8.64
C PHE A 425 15.44 2.91 8.16
N THR A 426 16.07 2.99 6.98
CA THR A 426 16.94 1.92 6.44
C THR A 426 18.35 1.97 7.03
N ASP A 427 18.80 3.12 7.56
CA ASP A 427 20.10 3.23 8.23
C ASP A 427 20.00 2.82 9.71
N PRO A 428 20.64 1.71 10.15
CA PRO A 428 20.63 1.31 11.56
C PRO A 428 21.25 2.36 12.50
N ASN A 429 21.99 3.33 11.96
CA ASN A 429 22.62 4.42 12.71
C ASN A 429 21.79 5.70 12.75
N SER A 430 20.62 5.75 12.14
CA SER A 430 19.72 6.91 12.18
C SER A 430 19.22 7.19 13.60
N TYR A 431 18.70 8.39 13.84
CA TYR A 431 18.24 8.78 15.18
C TYR A 431 17.07 7.92 15.63
N ALA A 432 16.08 7.67 14.77
CA ALA A 432 14.95 6.81 15.06
C ALA A 432 15.40 5.39 15.45
N ASN A 433 16.24 4.74 14.64
CA ASN A 433 16.75 3.39 14.93
C ASN A 433 17.59 3.32 16.22
N LYS A 434 18.41 4.35 16.51
CA LYS A 434 19.20 4.43 17.76
C LYS A 434 18.36 4.67 19.01
N SER A 435 17.19 5.30 18.89
CA SER A 435 16.29 5.54 20.02
C SER A 435 15.78 4.23 20.62
N LYS A 436 15.65 3.18 19.78
CA LYS A 436 14.99 1.90 20.09
C LYS A 436 13.52 2.04 20.49
N ASP A 437 12.94 3.21 20.29
CA ASP A 437 11.51 3.43 20.45
C ASP A 437 10.83 3.05 19.14
N SER A 438 10.06 1.97 19.16
CA SER A 438 9.37 1.47 17.96
C SER A 438 8.44 2.52 17.35
N ARG A 439 7.84 3.39 18.18
CA ARG A 439 6.93 4.44 17.74
C ARG A 439 7.64 5.49 16.89
N LEU A 440 8.85 5.89 17.28
CA LEU A 440 9.66 6.84 16.49
C LEU A 440 10.17 6.24 15.19
N ILE A 441 10.49 4.94 15.18
CA ILE A 441 10.90 4.20 13.97
C ILE A 441 9.72 4.10 13.01
N GLU A 442 8.55 3.69 13.49
CA GLU A 442 7.33 3.59 12.69
C GLU A 442 6.91 4.94 12.12
N MET A 443 6.94 5.99 12.95
CA MET A 443 6.71 7.37 12.48
C MET A 443 7.66 7.77 11.35
N SER A 444 8.94 7.38 11.41
CA SER A 444 9.89 7.69 10.32
C SER A 444 9.62 6.95 9.00
N LYS A 445 8.84 5.86 9.02
CA LYS A 445 8.46 5.11 7.81
C LYS A 445 7.25 5.69 7.10
N LEU A 446 6.34 6.30 7.86
CA LEU A 446 5.08 6.84 7.34
C LEU A 446 5.23 8.22 6.68
N PHE A 447 6.42 8.81 6.68
CA PHE A 447 6.68 10.12 6.07
C PHE A 447 7.95 10.11 5.23
N ASN A 448 7.95 10.85 4.11
CA ASN A 448 9.11 10.96 3.23
C ASN A 448 9.73 12.36 3.35
N PHE A 449 10.63 12.50 4.30
CA PHE A 449 11.45 13.70 4.44
C PHE A 449 12.91 13.44 4.06
N ASP A 450 13.55 14.43 3.44
CA ASP A 450 14.99 14.45 3.26
C ASP A 450 15.70 14.82 4.58
N SER A 451 17.03 14.79 4.58
CA SER A 451 17.83 15.14 5.78
C SER A 451 17.69 16.61 6.21
N GLU A 452 17.25 17.48 5.31
CA GLU A 452 17.00 18.90 5.59
C GLU A 452 15.59 19.11 6.16
N GLY A 453 14.67 18.17 5.95
CA GLY A 453 13.29 18.20 6.39
C GLY A 453 12.29 18.56 5.30
N ASN A 454 12.69 18.66 4.03
CA ASN A 454 11.76 18.90 2.93
C ASN A 454 11.13 17.58 2.47
N ALA A 455 9.99 17.66 1.77
CA ALA A 455 9.40 16.52 1.09
C ALA A 455 10.44 15.82 0.17
N ALA A 456 10.49 14.51 0.24
CA ALA A 456 11.40 13.68 -0.54
C ALA A 456 10.65 12.74 -1.48
N VAL A 457 11.38 12.14 -2.41
CA VAL A 457 10.85 11.04 -3.23
C VAL A 457 10.54 9.86 -2.29
N PRO A 458 9.31 9.32 -2.33
CA PRO A 458 8.95 8.16 -1.51
C PRO A 458 9.88 6.97 -1.76
N LEU A 459 10.26 6.31 -0.67
CA LEU A 459 11.03 5.07 -0.73
C LEU A 459 10.03 3.91 -0.91
N GLN A 460 9.97 3.33 -2.11
CA GLN A 460 8.99 2.30 -2.48
C GLN A 460 9.66 1.15 -3.23
N ALA A 461 9.02 -0.03 -3.22
CA ALA A 461 9.51 -1.21 -3.94
C ALA A 461 9.53 -0.98 -5.45
N HIS A 462 8.50 -0.35 -5.99
CA HIS A 462 8.48 0.25 -7.33
C HIS A 462 7.99 1.69 -7.22
N ASN A 463 8.69 2.62 -7.87
CA ASN A 463 8.19 3.99 -7.97
C ASN A 463 6.94 4.07 -8.88
N SER A 464 6.20 5.18 -8.80
CA SER A 464 4.93 5.36 -9.52
C SER A 464 5.01 5.09 -11.03
N LEU A 465 6.08 5.54 -11.70
CA LEU A 465 6.27 5.30 -13.12
C LEU A 465 6.51 3.81 -13.41
N THR A 466 7.40 3.17 -12.66
CA THR A 466 7.72 1.74 -12.81
C THR A 466 6.47 0.88 -12.56
N ALA A 467 5.71 1.19 -11.51
CA ALA A 467 4.43 0.54 -11.23
C ALA A 467 3.44 0.72 -12.39
N THR A 468 3.30 1.94 -12.92
CA THR A 468 2.41 2.21 -14.06
C THR A 468 2.84 1.45 -15.32
N MET A 469 4.14 1.37 -15.61
CA MET A 469 4.65 0.67 -16.78
C MET A 469 4.46 -0.84 -16.66
N ILE A 470 4.72 -1.44 -15.49
CA ILE A 470 4.45 -2.85 -15.21
C ILE A 470 2.95 -3.16 -15.35
N ALA A 471 2.08 -2.33 -14.77
CA ALA A 471 0.63 -2.47 -14.85
C ALA A 471 0.13 -2.46 -16.32
N LYS A 472 0.56 -1.46 -17.10
CA LYS A 472 0.25 -1.38 -18.53
C LYS A 472 0.76 -2.60 -19.30
N GLN A 473 2.00 -3.01 -19.04
CA GLN A 473 2.61 -4.14 -19.74
C GLN A 473 1.92 -5.47 -19.40
N TYR A 474 1.53 -5.69 -18.14
CA TYR A 474 0.73 -6.84 -17.73
C TYR A 474 -0.56 -6.92 -18.56
N VAL A 475 -1.34 -5.84 -18.61
CA VAL A 475 -2.60 -5.81 -19.39
C VAL A 475 -2.35 -6.08 -20.87
N ILE A 476 -1.31 -5.51 -21.46
CA ILE A 476 -0.92 -5.78 -22.86
C ILE A 476 -0.61 -7.27 -23.06
N ASN A 477 0.10 -7.89 -22.12
CA ASN A 477 0.50 -9.30 -22.20
C ASN A 477 -0.70 -10.24 -22.13
N GLU A 478 -1.69 -9.93 -21.30
CA GLU A 478 -2.89 -10.74 -21.14
C GLU A 478 -3.81 -10.69 -22.38
N VAL A 479 -3.84 -9.57 -23.12
CA VAL A 479 -4.85 -9.33 -24.17
C VAL A 479 -4.33 -9.38 -25.60
N ARG A 480 -3.00 -9.44 -25.80
CA ARG A 480 -2.37 -9.22 -27.12
C ARG A 480 -2.83 -10.16 -28.23
N PHE A 481 -3.19 -11.41 -27.91
CA PHE A 481 -3.62 -12.41 -28.91
C PHE A 481 -5.12 -12.69 -28.92
N LEU A 482 -5.90 -11.95 -28.12
CA LEU A 482 -7.32 -12.15 -28.01
C LEU A 482 -8.07 -11.30 -29.03
N GLU A 483 -9.17 -11.84 -29.54
CA GLU A 483 -10.14 -11.13 -30.37
C GLU A 483 -11.42 -10.83 -29.57
N ASP A 484 -12.23 -9.87 -30.03
CA ASP A 484 -13.50 -9.57 -29.39
C ASP A 484 -14.52 -10.72 -29.60
N PRO A 485 -15.30 -11.10 -28.56
CA PRO A 485 -15.51 -10.40 -27.29
C PRO A 485 -14.58 -10.79 -26.13
N GLU A 486 -13.81 -11.86 -26.25
CA GLU A 486 -12.93 -12.39 -25.18
C GLU A 486 -11.89 -11.37 -24.73
N LYS A 487 -11.30 -10.65 -25.70
CA LYS A 487 -10.35 -9.56 -25.44
C LYS A 487 -10.88 -8.52 -24.46
N THR A 488 -12.14 -8.13 -24.61
CA THR A 488 -12.77 -7.11 -23.77
C THR A 488 -12.93 -7.61 -22.34
N GLU A 489 -13.40 -8.86 -22.16
CA GLU A 489 -13.57 -9.48 -20.84
C GLU A 489 -12.24 -9.67 -20.10
N VAL A 490 -11.23 -10.23 -20.79
CA VAL A 490 -9.90 -10.45 -20.21
C VAL A 490 -9.22 -9.12 -19.89
N ARG A 491 -9.39 -8.10 -20.74
CA ARG A 491 -8.86 -6.75 -20.47
C ARG A 491 -9.41 -6.18 -19.17
N GLU A 492 -10.72 -6.26 -18.95
CA GLU A 492 -11.34 -5.76 -17.72
C GLU A 492 -10.79 -6.48 -16.48
N ALA A 493 -10.67 -7.81 -16.55
CA ALA A 493 -10.09 -8.60 -15.46
C ALA A 493 -8.60 -8.27 -15.21
N ALA A 494 -7.80 -8.13 -16.27
CA ALA A 494 -6.39 -7.79 -16.18
C ALA A 494 -6.17 -6.38 -15.64
N THR A 495 -6.98 -5.40 -16.09
CA THR A 495 -6.95 -4.03 -15.58
C THR A 495 -7.21 -4.00 -14.09
N LYS A 496 -8.21 -4.75 -13.60
CA LYS A 496 -8.50 -4.81 -12.16
C LYS A 496 -7.33 -5.38 -11.34
N LYS A 497 -6.67 -6.43 -11.82
CA LYS A 497 -5.45 -6.96 -11.18
C LYS A 497 -4.30 -5.95 -11.20
N ALA A 498 -4.14 -5.23 -12.31
CA ALA A 498 -3.14 -4.19 -12.46
C ALA A 498 -3.35 -3.03 -11.48
N GLU A 499 -4.61 -2.60 -11.27
CA GLU A 499 -4.99 -1.60 -10.27
C GLU A 499 -4.65 -2.07 -8.85
N VAL A 500 -5.00 -3.32 -8.50
CA VAL A 500 -4.64 -3.91 -7.19
C VAL A 500 -3.13 -3.96 -6.99
N TYR A 501 -2.37 -4.30 -8.04
CA TYR A 501 -0.91 -4.24 -8.01
C TYR A 501 -0.40 -2.82 -7.76
N GLN A 502 -0.90 -1.80 -8.48
CA GLN A 502 -0.48 -0.41 -8.32
C GLN A 502 -0.80 0.14 -6.92
N GLU A 503 -1.89 -0.30 -6.30
CA GLU A 503 -2.26 0.07 -4.93
C GLU A 503 -1.30 -0.61 -3.92
N LYS A 504 -1.22 -1.94 -3.96
CA LYS A 504 -0.47 -2.71 -2.95
C LYS A 504 1.04 -2.53 -3.02
N ILE A 505 1.61 -2.30 -4.20
CA ILE A 505 3.07 -2.15 -4.33
C ILE A 505 3.61 -0.92 -3.59
N GLN A 506 2.75 0.05 -3.27
CA GLN A 506 3.11 1.27 -2.56
C GLN A 506 3.39 1.06 -1.07
N SER A 507 2.87 -0.03 -0.46
CA SER A 507 3.05 -0.36 0.95
C SER A 507 3.96 -1.58 1.20
N ILE A 508 4.56 -2.14 0.14
CA ILE A 508 5.47 -3.28 0.27
C ILE A 508 6.87 -2.76 0.57
N ASP A 509 7.35 -3.03 1.79
CA ASP A 509 8.64 -2.52 2.29
C ASP A 509 9.72 -3.60 2.38
N SER A 510 9.36 -4.85 2.10
CA SER A 510 10.31 -5.95 2.10
C SER A 510 9.97 -7.06 1.11
N VAL A 511 10.97 -7.85 0.75
CA VAL A 511 10.79 -9.10 0.01
C VAL A 511 9.83 -10.05 0.73
N SER A 512 9.85 -10.07 2.07
CA SER A 512 8.95 -10.94 2.84
C SER A 512 7.48 -10.56 2.65
N GLU A 513 7.16 -9.26 2.66
CA GLU A 513 5.82 -8.74 2.38
C GLU A 513 5.44 -8.91 0.92
N LEU A 514 6.38 -8.71 -0.01
CA LEU A 514 6.16 -8.98 -1.44
C LEU A 514 5.74 -10.43 -1.66
N LEU A 515 6.49 -11.38 -1.10
CA LEU A 515 6.23 -12.81 -1.27
C LEU A 515 4.95 -13.28 -0.56
N ALA A 516 4.44 -12.52 0.42
CA ALA A 516 3.13 -12.75 1.00
C ALA A 516 1.98 -12.30 0.07
N ASN A 517 2.26 -11.42 -0.90
CA ASN A 517 1.30 -10.87 -1.84
C ASN A 517 1.42 -11.50 -3.23
N ARG A 518 1.01 -12.78 -3.36
CA ARG A 518 1.18 -13.55 -4.60
C ARG A 518 0.59 -12.87 -5.85
N GLU A 519 -0.57 -12.24 -5.72
CA GLU A 519 -1.22 -11.51 -6.83
C GLU A 519 -0.36 -10.36 -7.37
N VAL A 520 0.35 -9.63 -6.48
CA VAL A 520 1.29 -8.56 -6.87
C VAL A 520 2.44 -9.17 -7.65
N VAL A 521 3.01 -10.27 -7.16
CA VAL A 521 4.12 -10.96 -7.82
C VAL A 521 3.70 -11.50 -9.19
N ASP A 522 2.51 -12.10 -9.31
CA ASP A 522 2.01 -12.66 -10.56
C ASP A 522 1.78 -11.58 -11.63
N VAL A 523 1.31 -10.38 -11.26
CA VAL A 523 1.21 -9.24 -12.19
C VAL A 523 2.59 -8.86 -12.72
N VAL A 524 3.61 -8.81 -11.86
CA VAL A 524 4.98 -8.49 -12.27
C VAL A 524 5.55 -9.60 -13.17
N ILE A 525 5.41 -10.88 -12.80
CA ILE A 525 5.81 -12.02 -13.64
C ILE A 525 5.17 -11.92 -15.02
N GLY A 526 3.85 -11.71 -15.06
CA GLY A 526 3.09 -11.56 -16.29
C GLY A 526 3.56 -10.37 -17.13
N ALA A 527 3.87 -9.22 -16.51
CA ALA A 527 4.40 -8.05 -17.20
C ALA A 527 5.75 -8.30 -17.88
N PHE A 528 6.63 -9.10 -17.26
CA PHE A 528 7.90 -9.53 -17.85
C PHE A 528 7.72 -10.64 -18.92
N GLY A 529 6.47 -11.07 -19.19
CA GLY A 529 6.13 -12.10 -20.18
C GLY A 529 6.56 -13.50 -19.75
N LEU A 530 6.65 -13.72 -18.45
CA LEU A 530 6.92 -15.02 -17.84
C LEU A 530 5.60 -15.69 -17.44
N GLU A 531 5.60 -17.02 -17.43
CA GLU A 531 4.41 -17.79 -17.04
C GLU A 531 4.36 -17.95 -15.52
N ALA A 532 3.30 -17.46 -14.88
CA ALA A 532 3.16 -17.48 -13.42
C ALA A 532 2.67 -18.83 -12.86
N ASP A 533 1.90 -19.59 -13.64
CA ASP A 533 1.19 -20.80 -13.17
C ASP A 533 2.12 -21.90 -12.63
N ASP A 534 3.32 -22.02 -13.19
CA ASP A 534 4.32 -23.04 -12.79
C ASP A 534 5.33 -22.54 -11.74
N VAL A 535 5.22 -21.28 -11.31
CA VAL A 535 6.19 -20.64 -10.42
C VAL A 535 5.86 -20.91 -8.96
N THR A 536 6.71 -21.68 -8.28
CA THR A 536 6.54 -22.02 -6.86
C THR A 536 7.07 -20.94 -5.90
N ASP A 537 6.52 -20.87 -4.69
CA ASP A 537 6.99 -19.94 -3.66
C ASP A 537 8.47 -20.18 -3.27
N ASP A 538 8.94 -21.43 -3.32
CA ASP A 538 10.34 -21.75 -3.06
C ASP A 538 11.27 -21.20 -4.15
N PHE A 539 10.83 -21.24 -5.41
CA PHE A 539 11.55 -20.60 -6.51
C PHE A 539 11.60 -19.08 -6.33
N LEU A 540 10.47 -18.46 -5.97
CA LEU A 540 10.41 -17.02 -5.70
C LEU A 540 11.36 -16.61 -4.56
N LYS A 541 11.36 -17.36 -3.45
CA LYS A 541 12.31 -17.14 -2.35
C LYS A 541 13.77 -17.25 -2.80
N GLN A 542 14.08 -18.17 -3.71
CA GLN A 542 15.45 -18.34 -4.22
C GLN A 542 15.88 -17.19 -5.15
N ILE A 543 15.00 -16.72 -6.05
CA ILE A 543 15.35 -15.61 -6.94
C ILE A 543 15.44 -14.28 -6.18
N PHE A 544 14.50 -13.99 -5.27
CA PHE A 544 14.53 -12.74 -4.49
C PHE A 544 15.57 -12.75 -3.37
N GLY A 545 16.03 -13.93 -2.93
CA GLY A 545 17.16 -14.06 -2.01
C GLY A 545 18.53 -14.13 -2.71
N SER A 546 18.58 -13.90 -4.03
CA SER A 546 19.83 -13.92 -4.79
C SER A 546 20.55 -12.57 -4.76
N ASP A 547 21.87 -12.60 -4.60
CA ASP A 547 22.72 -11.42 -4.77
C ASP A 547 22.93 -11.14 -6.28
N LEU A 548 22.29 -10.08 -6.78
CA LEU A 548 22.39 -9.64 -8.19
C LEU A 548 23.79 -9.16 -8.59
N SER A 549 24.72 -9.00 -7.63
CA SER A 549 26.11 -8.67 -7.92
C SER A 549 27.00 -9.91 -8.12
N ASP A 550 26.52 -11.11 -7.72
CA ASP A 550 27.23 -12.38 -7.94
C ASP A 550 26.69 -13.08 -9.20
N PRO A 551 27.46 -13.18 -10.30
CA PRO A 551 27.04 -13.89 -11.50
C PRO A 551 26.74 -15.38 -11.29
N LYS A 552 27.09 -15.95 -10.13
CA LYS A 552 26.80 -17.34 -9.73
C LYS A 552 25.55 -17.46 -8.85
N SER A 553 24.89 -16.37 -8.54
CA SER A 553 23.64 -16.34 -7.78
C SER A 553 22.55 -17.18 -8.45
N PHE A 554 21.56 -17.63 -7.67
CA PHE A 554 20.55 -18.54 -8.22
C PHE A 554 19.76 -17.88 -9.36
N VAL A 555 19.39 -16.61 -9.22
CA VAL A 555 18.68 -15.86 -10.26
C VAL A 555 19.52 -15.68 -11.52
N ASP A 556 20.80 -15.34 -11.39
CA ASP A 556 21.69 -15.21 -12.55
C ASP A 556 22.00 -16.56 -13.19
N GLN A 557 21.82 -17.68 -12.49
CA GLN A 557 21.97 -19.02 -13.03
C GLN A 557 20.76 -19.53 -13.83
N GLN A 558 19.63 -18.85 -13.81
CA GLN A 558 18.46 -19.23 -14.59
C GLN A 558 18.73 -19.17 -16.10
N THR A 559 17.97 -19.95 -16.86
CA THR A 559 18.07 -19.98 -18.33
C THR A 559 17.49 -18.72 -18.97
N ASP A 560 16.46 -18.16 -18.34
CA ASP A 560 15.80 -16.93 -18.78
C ASP A 560 16.31 -15.76 -17.92
N SER A 561 16.98 -14.79 -18.56
CA SER A 561 17.56 -13.62 -17.87
C SER A 561 16.50 -12.67 -17.33
N ARG A 562 15.25 -12.78 -17.81
CA ARG A 562 14.14 -11.93 -17.34
C ARG A 562 13.84 -12.14 -15.85
N TRP A 563 14.22 -13.28 -15.27
CA TRP A 563 14.13 -13.47 -13.82
C TRP A 563 15.04 -12.50 -13.05
N ALA A 564 16.26 -12.27 -13.54
CA ALA A 564 17.19 -11.33 -12.92
C ALA A 564 16.72 -9.88 -13.12
N GLU A 565 16.21 -9.56 -14.31
CA GLU A 565 15.62 -8.24 -14.62
C GLU A 565 14.39 -7.96 -13.74
N LEU A 566 13.52 -8.96 -13.53
CA LEU A 566 12.37 -8.90 -12.64
C LEU A 566 12.81 -8.65 -11.19
N VAL A 567 13.75 -9.41 -10.65
CA VAL A 567 14.21 -9.20 -9.26
C VAL A 567 14.89 -7.82 -9.13
N ALA A 568 15.63 -7.41 -10.16
CA ALA A 568 16.33 -6.14 -10.17
C ALA A 568 15.41 -4.93 -10.35
N SER A 569 14.17 -5.09 -10.84
CA SER A 569 13.20 -4.00 -10.95
C SER A 569 12.76 -3.49 -9.58
N PHE A 570 12.76 -4.37 -8.57
CA PHE A 570 12.43 -4.00 -7.20
C PHE A 570 13.59 -3.31 -6.50
N ASN A 571 13.24 -2.27 -5.74
CA ASN A 571 14.16 -1.47 -4.95
C ASN A 571 14.46 -2.12 -3.59
N PHE A 572 14.98 -3.35 -3.60
CA PHE A 572 15.43 -4.06 -2.39
C PHE A 572 16.95 -4.26 -2.37
N ASP A 573 17.53 -4.16 -1.18
CA ASP A 573 18.90 -4.57 -0.86
C ASP A 573 19.04 -6.11 -0.84
N ALA A 574 20.26 -6.60 -0.57
CA ALA A 574 20.55 -8.04 -0.52
C ALA A 574 19.89 -8.76 0.67
N GLU A 575 19.51 -8.00 1.71
CA GLU A 575 18.79 -8.47 2.88
C GLU A 575 17.26 -8.48 2.67
N GLY A 576 16.78 -7.92 1.55
CA GLY A 576 15.38 -7.88 1.17
C GLY A 576 14.59 -6.71 1.77
N ASN A 577 15.27 -5.63 2.18
CA ASN A 577 14.65 -4.39 2.67
C ASN A 577 14.75 -3.29 1.61
N LEU A 578 13.86 -2.29 1.69
CA LEU A 578 13.96 -1.11 0.83
C LEU A 578 15.32 -0.40 0.98
N THR A 579 15.83 0.14 -0.13
CA THR A 579 17.12 0.86 -0.16
C THR A 579 17.02 2.20 -0.89
N ARG A 580 17.84 3.17 -0.47
CA ARG A 580 17.91 4.50 -1.13
C ARG A 580 18.93 4.57 -2.25
N GLU A 581 19.68 3.50 -2.53
CA GLU A 581 20.80 3.49 -3.47
C GLU A 581 20.43 3.94 -4.89
N THR A 582 19.21 3.64 -5.36
CA THR A 582 18.76 3.95 -6.73
C THR A 582 17.80 5.13 -6.81
N ILE A 583 17.44 5.75 -5.67
CA ILE A 583 16.57 6.94 -5.65
C ILE A 583 17.29 8.11 -6.35
N GLY A 584 16.55 8.83 -7.19
CA GLY A 584 17.07 9.99 -7.92
C GLY A 584 17.97 9.66 -9.12
N THR A 585 18.23 8.38 -9.39
CA THR A 585 18.95 7.96 -10.60
C THR A 585 18.03 7.94 -11.83
N ILE A 586 18.62 8.09 -13.02
CA ILE A 586 17.87 8.05 -14.28
C ILE A 586 17.51 6.62 -14.75
N GLN A 587 18.08 5.59 -14.12
CA GLN A 587 17.74 4.18 -14.34
C GLN A 587 17.80 3.43 -13.01
N GLN A 588 16.81 2.60 -12.69
CA GLN A 588 16.95 1.67 -11.59
C GLN A 588 17.91 0.54 -11.98
N ARG A 589 18.22 -0.30 -11.00
CA ARG A 589 19.09 -1.47 -11.17
C ARG A 589 18.56 -2.40 -12.26
N GLY A 590 17.25 -2.64 -12.29
CA GLY A 590 16.58 -3.46 -13.29
C GLY A 590 16.77 -2.96 -14.71
N GLU A 591 16.46 -1.69 -15.00
CA GLU A 591 16.61 -1.14 -16.35
C GLU A 591 18.09 -1.05 -16.76
N THR A 592 19.00 -0.83 -15.79
CA THR A 592 20.44 -0.89 -16.05
C THR A 592 20.86 -2.30 -16.50
N MET A 593 20.40 -3.34 -15.80
CA MET A 593 20.67 -4.74 -16.17
C MET A 593 20.06 -5.09 -17.53
N GLU A 594 18.81 -4.70 -17.76
CA GLU A 594 18.11 -4.91 -19.04
C GLU A 594 18.87 -4.22 -20.19
N THR A 595 19.31 -2.97 -20.00
CA THR A 595 20.09 -2.21 -20.99
C THR A 595 21.40 -2.92 -21.32
N VAL A 596 22.12 -3.42 -20.31
CA VAL A 596 23.35 -4.20 -20.51
C VAL A 596 23.08 -5.51 -21.25
N ASN A 597 22.03 -6.25 -20.88
CA ASN A 597 21.67 -7.50 -21.54
C ASN A 597 21.31 -7.27 -23.02
N LYS A 598 20.50 -6.25 -23.29
CA LYS A 598 20.15 -5.82 -24.65
C LYS A 598 21.39 -5.41 -25.46
N TYR A 599 22.31 -4.66 -24.87
CA TYR A 599 23.57 -4.28 -25.50
C TYR A 599 24.43 -5.50 -25.89
N LEU A 600 24.61 -6.44 -24.95
CA LEU A 600 25.37 -7.66 -25.19
C LEU A 600 24.73 -8.51 -26.29
N ARG A 601 23.40 -8.60 -26.30
CA ARG A 601 22.66 -9.36 -27.30
C ARG A 601 22.72 -8.72 -28.69
N GLN A 602 22.54 -7.40 -28.78
CA GLN A 602 22.73 -6.64 -30.01
C GLN A 602 24.15 -6.82 -30.57
N THR A 603 25.16 -6.72 -29.70
CA THR A 603 26.57 -6.88 -30.11
C THR A 603 26.88 -8.29 -30.58
N LEU A 604 26.32 -9.31 -29.91
CA LEU A 604 26.42 -10.71 -30.35
C LEU A 604 25.79 -10.90 -31.74
N GLU A 605 24.57 -10.40 -31.93
CA GLU A 605 23.85 -10.47 -33.21
C GLU A 605 24.66 -9.86 -34.35
N GLU A 606 25.21 -8.66 -34.16
CA GLU A 606 26.07 -7.99 -35.14
C GLU A 606 27.34 -8.79 -35.44
N THR A 607 28.02 -9.29 -34.40
CA THR A 607 29.25 -10.08 -34.54
C THR A 607 29.00 -11.36 -35.36
N GLU A 608 27.89 -12.05 -35.11
CA GLU A 608 27.50 -13.22 -35.90
C GLU A 608 27.08 -12.83 -37.33
N GLY A 609 26.45 -11.67 -37.49
CA GLY A 609 26.06 -11.08 -38.78
C GLY A 609 27.23 -10.75 -39.71
N GLU A 610 28.37 -10.33 -39.16
CA GLU A 610 29.61 -10.14 -39.94
C GLU A 610 30.04 -11.42 -40.67
N SER A 611 29.71 -12.58 -40.09
CA SER A 611 29.99 -13.90 -40.67
C SER A 611 28.84 -14.40 -41.55
N ASN A 612 27.59 -14.28 -41.10
CA ASN A 612 26.40 -14.69 -41.84
C ASN A 612 25.18 -13.86 -41.45
N GLU A 613 24.72 -13.02 -42.38
CA GLU A 613 23.55 -12.16 -42.22
C GLU A 613 22.29 -12.92 -41.78
N ALA A 614 22.07 -14.13 -42.30
CA ALA A 614 20.91 -14.93 -41.92
C ALA A 614 20.97 -15.42 -40.47
N VAL A 615 22.18 -15.60 -39.91
CA VAL A 615 22.32 -15.92 -38.49
C VAL A 615 21.92 -14.70 -37.65
N ARG A 616 22.33 -13.49 -38.02
CA ARG A 616 21.88 -12.26 -37.36
C ARG A 616 20.37 -12.11 -37.40
N LEU A 617 19.76 -12.27 -38.58
CA LEU A 617 18.31 -12.18 -38.74
C LEU A 617 17.57 -13.24 -37.92
N ALA A 618 18.09 -14.48 -37.84
CA ALA A 618 17.50 -15.52 -37.01
C ALA A 618 17.60 -15.20 -35.51
N LEU A 619 18.74 -14.71 -35.03
CA LEU A 619 18.93 -14.30 -33.63
C LEU A 619 18.05 -13.10 -33.28
N TYR A 620 17.98 -12.10 -34.16
CA TYR A 620 17.10 -10.94 -34.01
C TYR A 620 15.63 -11.35 -33.98
N PHE A 621 15.20 -12.20 -34.91
CA PHE A 621 13.83 -12.72 -34.92
C PHE A 621 13.51 -13.50 -33.65
N GLN A 622 14.44 -14.33 -33.17
CA GLN A 622 14.28 -15.06 -31.92
C GLN A 622 14.14 -14.13 -30.71
N ARG A 623 14.79 -12.96 -30.72
CA ARG A 623 14.69 -11.95 -29.67
C ARG A 623 13.39 -11.15 -29.73
N THR A 624 13.03 -10.69 -30.92
CA THR A 624 12.01 -9.64 -31.11
C THR A 624 10.65 -10.20 -31.49
N ALA A 625 10.56 -11.35 -32.17
CA ALA A 625 9.27 -11.93 -32.55
C ALA A 625 8.33 -12.20 -31.36
N PRO A 626 8.81 -12.61 -30.16
CA PRO A 626 7.95 -12.75 -28.99
C PRO A 626 7.36 -11.43 -28.46
N THR A 627 7.83 -10.26 -28.89
CA THR A 627 7.24 -8.99 -28.45
C THR A 627 6.12 -8.51 -29.37
N ILE A 628 5.95 -9.14 -30.53
CA ILE A 628 4.96 -8.74 -31.54
C ILE A 628 3.55 -9.11 -31.09
N THR A 629 2.65 -8.13 -31.12
CA THR A 629 1.25 -8.26 -30.68
C THR A 629 0.29 -8.44 -31.86
N ASP A 630 0.64 -7.97 -33.05
CA ASP A 630 -0.17 -8.10 -34.26
C ASP A 630 0.68 -8.19 -35.54
N ALA A 631 0.04 -8.48 -36.67
CA ALA A 631 0.73 -8.62 -37.95
C ALA A 631 1.36 -7.31 -38.44
N TYR A 632 0.85 -6.15 -38.01
CA TYR A 632 1.39 -4.85 -38.38
C TYR A 632 2.73 -4.59 -37.69
N GLY A 633 2.92 -5.05 -36.45
CA GLY A 633 4.22 -5.05 -35.78
C GLY A 633 5.29 -5.83 -36.56
N LEU A 634 4.92 -6.99 -37.13
CA LEU A 634 5.82 -7.75 -38.01
C LEU A 634 6.13 -7.00 -39.31
N ILE A 635 5.15 -6.28 -39.88
CA ILE A 635 5.33 -5.46 -41.10
C ILE A 635 6.21 -4.24 -40.85
N ALA A 636 6.13 -3.64 -39.66
CA ALA A 636 6.87 -2.44 -39.32
C ALA A 636 8.38 -2.68 -39.16
N ASP A 637 8.82 -3.93 -39.00
CA ASP A 637 10.22 -4.30 -38.81
C ASP A 637 10.76 -5.04 -40.03
N ASP A 638 11.68 -4.41 -40.76
CA ASP A 638 12.28 -4.95 -41.99
C ASP A 638 13.02 -6.29 -41.76
N ALA A 639 13.65 -6.47 -40.59
CA ALA A 639 14.37 -7.70 -40.28
C ALA A 639 13.38 -8.85 -39.98
N LEU A 640 12.29 -8.57 -39.26
CA LEU A 640 11.23 -9.56 -39.04
C LEU A 640 10.53 -9.93 -40.35
N MET A 641 10.22 -8.93 -41.17
CA MET A 641 9.63 -9.13 -42.49
C MET A 641 10.56 -9.92 -43.42
N ALA A 642 11.87 -9.68 -43.40
CA ALA A 642 12.83 -10.46 -44.17
C ALA A 642 12.79 -11.95 -43.80
N VAL A 643 12.77 -12.27 -42.50
CA VAL A 643 12.67 -13.65 -42.03
C VAL A 643 11.35 -14.29 -42.45
N PHE A 644 10.22 -13.58 -42.30
CA PHE A 644 8.92 -14.07 -42.76
C PHE A 644 8.93 -14.37 -44.27
N ARG A 645 9.35 -13.41 -45.10
CA ARG A 645 9.37 -13.57 -46.57
C ARG A 645 10.22 -14.76 -47.00
N THR A 646 11.43 -14.90 -46.48
CA THR A 646 12.29 -16.06 -46.79
C THR A 646 11.67 -17.38 -46.30
N THR A 647 11.07 -17.41 -45.10
CA THR A 647 10.48 -18.63 -44.53
C THR A 647 9.32 -19.17 -45.36
N PHE A 648 8.52 -18.27 -45.92
CA PHE A 648 7.31 -18.60 -46.68
C PHE A 648 7.48 -18.46 -48.21
N GLY A 649 8.67 -18.09 -48.69
CA GLY A 649 9.01 -18.01 -50.12
C GLY A 649 8.36 -16.82 -50.83
N PHE A 650 8.14 -15.71 -50.12
CA PHE A 650 7.68 -14.44 -50.71
C PHE A 650 8.88 -13.63 -51.22
N SER A 651 8.72 -12.97 -52.37
CA SER A 651 9.74 -12.11 -52.95
C SER A 651 9.71 -10.70 -52.35
N ASP A 652 10.70 -9.87 -52.70
CA ASP A 652 10.80 -8.49 -52.20
C ASP A 652 9.58 -7.62 -52.60
N GLU A 653 8.89 -7.96 -53.69
CA GLU A 653 7.68 -7.27 -54.11
C GLU A 653 6.51 -7.42 -53.13
N PHE A 654 6.54 -8.40 -52.22
CA PHE A 654 5.53 -8.57 -51.18
C PHE A 654 5.38 -7.31 -50.33
N SER A 655 6.49 -6.64 -49.99
CA SER A 655 6.48 -5.42 -49.18
C SER A 655 5.87 -4.21 -49.90
N ASN A 656 5.67 -4.28 -51.22
CA ASN A 656 4.98 -3.24 -51.99
C ASN A 656 3.45 -3.43 -52.00
N MET A 657 2.93 -4.52 -51.43
CA MET A 657 1.48 -4.75 -51.34
C MET A 657 0.84 -3.81 -50.32
N ASP A 658 -0.48 -3.66 -50.42
CA ASP A 658 -1.27 -2.95 -49.41
C ASP A 658 -1.09 -3.60 -48.03
N VAL A 659 -0.90 -2.78 -46.99
CA VAL A 659 -0.52 -3.24 -45.64
C VAL A 659 -1.57 -4.19 -45.07
N ASP A 660 -2.86 -3.94 -45.29
CA ASP A 660 -3.93 -4.81 -44.80
C ASP A 660 -3.93 -6.18 -45.51
N GLN A 661 -3.48 -6.21 -46.77
CA GLN A 661 -3.30 -7.47 -47.49
C GLN A 661 -2.09 -8.25 -46.98
N GLN A 662 -0.99 -7.55 -46.69
CA GLN A 662 0.19 -8.17 -46.06
C GLN A 662 -0.21 -8.77 -44.71
N ALA A 663 -0.91 -8.02 -43.87
CA ALA A 663 -1.37 -8.46 -42.54
C ALA A 663 -2.23 -9.73 -42.62
N ARG A 664 -3.17 -9.78 -43.59
CA ARG A 664 -4.00 -10.97 -43.83
C ARG A 664 -3.17 -12.19 -44.23
N ILE A 665 -2.21 -12.03 -45.15
CA ILE A 665 -1.37 -13.13 -45.62
C ILE A 665 -0.46 -13.64 -44.49
N ILE A 666 0.05 -12.73 -43.65
CA ILE A 666 0.82 -13.10 -42.45
C ILE A 666 -0.04 -13.98 -41.54
N GLY A 667 -1.25 -13.53 -41.20
CA GLY A 667 -2.17 -14.32 -40.36
C GLY A 667 -2.59 -15.67 -40.97
N GLU A 668 -2.63 -15.80 -42.30
CA GLU A 668 -2.91 -17.08 -42.97
C GLU A 668 -1.74 -18.07 -42.91
N ASN A 669 -0.50 -17.58 -42.73
CA ASN A 669 0.72 -18.39 -42.79
C ASN A 669 1.41 -18.58 -41.43
N LEU A 670 1.16 -17.69 -40.48
CA LEU A 670 1.81 -17.64 -39.18
C LEU A 670 0.80 -17.26 -38.08
N GLU A 671 0.60 -18.19 -37.14
CA GLU A 671 -0.11 -17.91 -35.89
C GLU A 671 0.82 -17.11 -34.98
N LEU A 672 0.47 -15.86 -34.67
CA LEU A 672 1.37 -14.96 -33.93
C LEU A 672 1.59 -15.40 -32.48
N SER A 673 0.62 -16.07 -31.86
CA SER A 673 0.75 -16.64 -30.52
C SER A 673 1.83 -17.74 -30.46
N ASP A 674 2.08 -18.43 -31.57
CA ASP A 674 3.13 -19.46 -31.66
C ASP A 674 4.55 -18.88 -31.57
N LEU A 675 4.72 -17.57 -31.76
CA LEU A 675 6.00 -16.89 -31.60
C LEU A 675 6.45 -16.80 -30.13
N GLN A 676 5.52 -16.97 -29.17
CA GLN A 676 5.86 -17.04 -27.75
C GLN A 676 6.39 -18.40 -27.32
N ASP A 677 5.98 -19.47 -28.01
CA ASP A 677 6.42 -20.83 -27.69
C ASP A 677 7.85 -21.03 -28.21
N PRO A 678 8.86 -21.19 -27.33
CA PRO A 678 10.25 -21.28 -27.75
C PRO A 678 10.51 -22.47 -28.69
N ALA A 679 9.75 -23.56 -28.55
CA ALA A 679 9.90 -24.74 -29.39
C ALA A 679 9.29 -24.53 -30.78
N LYS A 680 8.15 -23.83 -30.88
CA LYS A 680 7.55 -23.48 -32.18
C LYS A 680 8.38 -22.42 -32.90
N LEU A 681 8.87 -21.42 -32.18
CA LEU A 681 9.78 -20.41 -32.70
C LEU A 681 11.06 -21.04 -33.25
N GLU A 682 11.68 -21.98 -32.52
CA GLU A 682 12.87 -22.71 -32.99
C GLU A 682 12.59 -23.49 -34.29
N ARG A 683 11.41 -24.14 -34.41
CA ARG A 683 11.01 -24.83 -35.66
C ARG A 683 10.83 -23.86 -36.82
N LEU A 684 10.24 -22.69 -36.57
CA LEU A 684 10.09 -21.65 -37.58
C LEU A 684 11.47 -21.17 -38.07
N LEU A 685 12.42 -20.95 -37.16
CA LEU A 685 13.79 -20.53 -37.49
C LEU A 685 14.60 -21.64 -38.17
N GLN A 686 14.31 -22.91 -37.87
CA GLN A 686 14.85 -24.04 -38.62
C GLN A 686 14.35 -24.05 -40.08
N ARG A 687 13.07 -23.73 -40.30
CA ARG A 687 12.51 -23.59 -41.65
C ARG A 687 13.10 -22.37 -42.37
N TYR A 688 13.15 -21.22 -41.72
CA TYR A 688 13.78 -20.00 -42.23
C TYR A 688 15.18 -20.28 -42.77
N SER A 689 16.04 -20.84 -41.92
CA SER A 689 17.44 -21.10 -42.26
C SER A 689 17.60 -22.11 -43.39
N ALA A 690 16.73 -23.13 -43.48
CA ALA A 690 16.72 -24.06 -44.62
C ALA A 690 16.29 -23.39 -45.94
N MET A 691 15.29 -22.50 -45.89
CA MET A 691 14.85 -21.73 -47.06
C MET A 691 15.93 -20.75 -47.50
N TYR A 692 16.55 -20.04 -46.56
CA TYR A 692 17.65 -19.13 -46.83
C TYR A 692 18.84 -19.84 -47.49
N ASP A 693 19.27 -20.97 -46.93
CA ASP A 693 20.37 -21.77 -47.48
C ASP A 693 20.06 -22.27 -48.90
N THR A 694 18.78 -22.53 -49.20
CA THR A 694 18.34 -22.96 -50.54
C THR A 694 18.37 -21.81 -51.55
N GLU A 695 17.91 -20.62 -51.17
CA GLU A 695 17.92 -19.43 -52.02
C GLU A 695 19.34 -18.91 -52.28
N ASN A 696 20.23 -19.05 -51.30
CA ASN A 696 21.61 -18.54 -51.35
C ASN A 696 22.66 -19.61 -51.66
N ALA A 697 22.22 -20.83 -52.01
CA ALA A 697 23.12 -21.90 -52.42
C ALA A 697 23.90 -21.53 -53.69
N THR A 698 25.21 -21.30 -53.54
CA THR A 698 26.13 -21.24 -54.68
C THR A 698 26.40 -22.67 -55.16
N PHE A 699 25.99 -22.99 -56.41
CA PHE A 699 26.18 -24.28 -57.07
C PHE A 699 27.67 -24.60 -57.43
N SER A 700 28.60 -24.40 -56.50
CA SER A 700 30.03 -24.61 -56.71
C SER A 700 30.74 -25.41 -55.60
N ASP A 701 30.00 -26.06 -54.70
CA ASP A 701 30.59 -26.91 -53.65
C ASP A 701 30.70 -28.41 -54.08
N PRO A 702 31.91 -29.01 -54.11
CA PRO A 702 32.13 -30.41 -54.49
C PRO A 702 31.38 -31.43 -53.61
N ALA A 703 30.94 -31.04 -52.41
CA ALA A 703 30.12 -31.88 -51.54
C ALA A 703 28.75 -32.21 -52.15
N ILE A 704 28.16 -31.29 -52.93
CA ILE A 704 26.90 -31.53 -53.64
C ILE A 704 27.13 -32.41 -54.88
N SER A 705 28.31 -32.39 -55.50
CA SER A 705 28.65 -33.30 -56.62
C SER A 705 28.67 -34.78 -56.21
N ILE A 706 28.87 -35.09 -54.93
CA ILE A 706 28.87 -36.47 -54.42
C ILE A 706 27.46 -36.90 -54.00
N LEU A 707 26.62 -35.96 -53.55
CA LEU A 707 25.23 -36.25 -53.17
C LEU A 707 24.27 -36.25 -54.38
N SER A 708 24.57 -35.45 -55.42
CA SER A 708 23.77 -35.31 -56.64
C SER A 708 24.27 -36.19 -57.78
N GLY A 709 24.42 -37.50 -57.54
CA GLY A 709 24.83 -38.45 -58.57
C GLY A 709 24.02 -38.29 -59.86
N GLY A 710 24.58 -37.57 -60.83
CA GLY A 710 24.07 -37.39 -62.20
C GLY A 710 22.77 -36.61 -62.34
N SER A 711 22.87 -35.38 -62.88
CA SER A 711 21.83 -34.60 -63.58
C SER A 711 20.54 -34.26 -62.82
N GLY A 712 20.53 -33.03 -62.28
CA GLY A 712 19.41 -32.07 -62.24
C GLY A 712 17.96 -32.57 -62.20
N SER A 713 17.42 -32.76 -61.00
CA SER A 713 16.16 -32.11 -60.56
C SER A 713 16.03 -32.26 -59.03
N ILE A 714 15.43 -31.26 -58.39
CA ILE A 714 14.99 -31.37 -56.99
C ILE A 714 13.88 -32.43 -56.98
N SER A 715 14.06 -33.51 -56.22
CA SER A 715 13.06 -34.57 -56.15
C SER A 715 11.77 -34.06 -55.51
N ALA A 716 10.63 -34.39 -56.12
CA ALA A 716 9.31 -34.05 -55.60
C ALA A 716 9.11 -34.55 -54.16
N ASP A 717 9.76 -35.66 -53.78
CA ASP A 717 9.72 -36.20 -52.41
C ASP A 717 10.43 -35.31 -51.39
N LEU A 718 11.51 -34.62 -51.76
CA LEU A 718 12.17 -33.65 -50.87
C LEU A 718 11.28 -32.40 -50.67
N LEU A 719 10.70 -31.88 -51.75
CA LEU A 719 9.73 -30.79 -51.69
C LEU A 719 8.47 -31.17 -50.90
N PHE A 720 8.01 -32.43 -51.02
CA PHE A 720 6.87 -32.94 -50.28
C PHE A 720 7.20 -33.15 -48.80
N SER A 721 8.42 -33.59 -48.47
CA SER A 721 8.89 -33.71 -47.08
C SER A 721 9.08 -32.36 -46.38
N LEU A 722 9.52 -31.33 -47.12
CA LEU A 722 9.61 -29.94 -46.65
C LEU A 722 8.22 -29.32 -46.48
N ALA A 723 7.26 -29.61 -47.38
CA ALA A 723 5.88 -29.14 -47.26
C ALA A 723 5.08 -29.86 -46.15
N GLN A 724 5.54 -31.04 -45.70
CA GLN A 724 4.92 -31.80 -44.60
C GLN A 724 5.47 -31.46 -43.21
N LEU A 725 6.54 -30.66 -43.11
CA LEU A 725 6.94 -29.98 -41.89
C LEU A 725 5.93 -28.85 -41.60
N LYS A 726 4.74 -29.22 -41.13
CA LYS A 726 3.82 -28.27 -40.50
C LYS A 726 4.40 -27.83 -39.15
N ALA A 727 4.26 -26.53 -38.86
CA ALA A 727 4.65 -25.88 -37.61
C ALA A 727 4.02 -26.57 -36.39
#